data_AF-A0A4Q4UY07-F1
#
_entry.id   AF-A0A4Q4UY07-F1
#
_cell.length_a   1.000
_cell.length_b   1.000
_cell.length_c   1.000
_cell.angle_alpha   90.00
_cell.angle_beta   90.00
_cell.angle_gamma   90.00
#
_symmetry.space_group_name_H-M   'P 1'
#
loop_
_entity.id
_entity.type
_entity.pdbx_description
1 polymer ?
#
loop_
_entity_poly.entity_id
_entity_poly.type
_entity_poly.pdbx_seq_one_letter_code
_entity_poly.pdbx_strand_id
1 'polypeptide(L)'
;MNLANAGQAVSLAEWRTVFYLILAGTIITCPWLLRTLRTLAHADAAPQRRPERSARQTHSAHDPTPSFQRGAHLRQVYPTKDEPEDDGPGPDIDIIAIHGLDTNSEKTWTWRGNGRKVNWLADPDMLPSRVERVRIFTYDWPADLLQPSDLVQKTEDEFAVLLFEDIRRELQITSDSAGRKGRPILFIASCLGGIILMKALVGAGPIYQSVRRATRGIVFLATPFRGTSFQDVANLAEPGLNAWAWIRGREVIKLLATVKEPTLDLVKLVQDFTSLCQDKDNPCQVSTFYEKGKTSLPSKVFPWLPAWLRQEKLLVDESSAALDMVLQPLPLSRTHVMMNKFAHRECTEKCKKGCTESEDFGRVCGKIEEMLRKIREGSPLEQADVWIRDRYYTPDRLKIERLSGDMLPMDRCYINLAIVVEAKKSRHPEEGSEKDAASHTSPFSLAARLKVETPETSIQVELRSLFDQRKDSNGQTIQPRRILIRGRAGVGKTTLCKKMVHDFINYGTWKGLFDRVLWVPLRRLKGWPAALYNLEELFSYEYFAQHRNRIAIIEELLRVVESNNKRTLFILDGLDEISQHLDGNNQKSDFVQHLLNQSSVIITTRPHVLLPAGVHSPDLELETIGFYPHQVKEYLQATFADPKRVEDVQSYLQAHQIIQDLVRIPIQLDALCYTWDTFNGKIVPQTMTAIYKAIEESLWKKDIVRLEKRTSGQIRIARRPEISNSIKDEVHLLEILAFTGTYNDLIDFEPRHRDAMSELLNSAGTNLLFDETLGQLSFLRTSDPSSNDRDRNYHFLHLTFQEYFAARYFVRQWKAKQSLNCLQLSDGDCSNIEPATFLQEHKYDPRYDIFWRFVAGLLDADREALSFFQTIEKEPRDLLGPTHQRLVMHCLSEVERKESTFTKLRVKLENQLEQWLLFECDFTESSSLAREMECPEQVLANALKQAPEDARPILLESLSIRTAVPSSVINVASPWLSECASKRLCIAILRILRHQHKGLPDTILQGIAARLEDENGNVRQAAIAALQGRADLTEKMLQGIAARLEDEYWNVRQAAIGALQGRADLTEKMLEGIAVRLEDEDRVIRRTAIKAFQGRADLTEKMLKGIAARLEHKDGNVRRAAIEALINQAVLSLDILSPYVKPLYKALLQKSFKEHLFCISADAVIVIVIF
;
A
#
# COMPACT_ATOMS: atom_id res chain seq x y z
N MET A 1 -53.39 33.29 22.98
CA MET A 1 -54.65 33.93 22.55
C MET A 1 -55.65 32.81 22.27
N ASN A 2 -56.65 32.68 23.15
CA ASN A 2 -57.93 31.94 23.10
C ASN A 2 -58.15 30.88 21.99
N LEU A 3 -58.34 29.58 22.32
CA LEU A 3 -59.61 28.86 22.63
C LEU A 3 -60.24 28.20 21.36
N ALA A 4 -60.99 27.08 21.41
CA ALA A 4 -61.55 26.33 22.56
C ALA A 4 -61.80 24.81 22.25
N ASN A 5 -61.87 24.01 23.33
CA ASN A 5 -62.83 22.91 23.60
C ASN A 5 -62.93 21.63 22.72
N ALA A 6 -63.36 20.46 23.24
CA ALA A 6 -63.39 19.94 24.63
C ALA A 6 -63.78 18.43 24.69
N GLY A 7 -63.37 17.75 25.78
CA GLY A 7 -64.03 16.55 26.33
C GLY A 7 -63.67 15.18 25.69
N GLN A 8 -63.79 14.05 26.40
CA GLN A 8 -63.96 13.84 27.86
C GLN A 8 -63.51 12.40 28.23
N ALA A 9 -63.36 12.08 29.53
CA ALA A 9 -62.85 10.78 30.03
C ALA A 9 -63.78 10.15 31.09
N VAL A 10 -63.63 8.82 31.30
CA VAL A 10 -64.15 7.93 32.38
C VAL A 10 -63.92 6.49 31.87
N SER A 11 -63.48 5.46 32.61
CA SER A 11 -62.89 5.27 33.95
C SER A 11 -62.14 3.89 33.92
N LEU A 12 -61.57 3.27 34.97
CA LEU A 12 -61.51 3.49 36.41
C LEU A 12 -60.12 3.01 36.95
N ALA A 13 -59.99 2.79 38.27
CA ALA A 13 -58.84 2.20 38.96
C ALA A 13 -59.20 0.77 39.50
N GLU A 14 -58.41 -0.02 40.25
CA GLU A 14 -57.52 0.25 41.41
C GLU A 14 -56.49 -0.87 41.72
N TRP A 15 -55.31 -0.49 42.29
CA TRP A 15 -54.55 -1.12 43.41
C TRP A 15 -54.14 -2.64 43.39
N ARG A 16 -53.17 -3.19 44.17
CA ARG A 16 -51.86 -2.76 44.74
C ARG A 16 -51.12 -4.00 45.33
N THR A 17 -49.78 -3.99 45.30
CA THR A 17 -48.84 -4.41 46.40
C THR A 17 -48.74 -5.86 46.96
N VAL A 18 -47.68 -6.58 46.55
CA VAL A 18 -46.66 -7.39 47.32
C VAL A 18 -47.05 -8.56 48.28
N PHE A 19 -46.14 -9.57 48.38
CA PHE A 19 -45.74 -10.47 49.52
C PHE A 19 -45.79 -12.03 49.34
N TYR A 20 -44.58 -12.62 49.24
CA TYR A 20 -44.06 -13.86 49.88
C TYR A 20 -44.51 -15.31 49.52
N LEU A 21 -43.53 -16.07 48.98
CA LEU A 21 -42.88 -17.31 49.50
C LEU A 21 -43.67 -18.59 49.94
N ILE A 22 -43.11 -19.75 49.48
CA ILE A 22 -42.71 -20.96 50.25
C ILE A 22 -43.56 -22.28 50.26
N LEU A 23 -42.87 -23.39 49.88
CA LEU A 23 -43.11 -24.85 50.14
C LEU A 23 -44.46 -25.50 49.68
N ALA A 24 -44.66 -26.84 49.67
CA ALA A 24 -43.84 -28.00 49.24
C ALA A 24 -44.67 -29.32 49.35
N GLY A 25 -44.14 -30.46 48.84
CA GLY A 25 -44.60 -31.82 49.19
C GLY A 25 -45.48 -32.52 48.12
N THR A 26 -45.03 -33.63 47.51
CA THR A 26 -45.20 -35.06 47.93
C THR A 26 -46.61 -35.62 47.66
N ILE A 27 -46.86 -36.53 46.68
CA ILE A 27 -46.40 -37.94 46.48
C ILE A 27 -47.30 -38.97 47.20
N ILE A 28 -47.24 -40.25 46.79
CA ILE A 28 -48.03 -41.43 47.24
C ILE A 28 -49.47 -41.41 46.64
N THR A 29 -50.09 -42.47 46.07
CA THR A 29 -49.92 -43.95 46.07
C THR A 29 -49.90 -44.61 44.67
N CYS A 30 -49.20 -45.74 44.54
CA CYS A 30 -49.45 -46.84 43.57
C CYS A 30 -50.21 -47.98 44.34
N PRO A 31 -50.64 -49.17 43.81
CA PRO A 31 -49.78 -50.16 43.09
C PRO A 31 -50.51 -51.17 42.12
N TRP A 32 -49.79 -52.25 41.74
CA TRP A 32 -50.15 -53.50 41.00
C TRP A 32 -50.24 -53.44 39.45
N LEU A 33 -49.33 -54.09 38.68
CA LEU A 33 -49.09 -55.54 38.40
C LEU A 33 -50.07 -56.09 37.34
N LEU A 34 -49.73 -56.86 36.28
CA LEU A 34 -48.58 -57.71 35.85
C LEU A 34 -48.29 -57.48 34.32
N ARG A 35 -47.34 -58.06 33.54
CA ARG A 35 -46.19 -59.01 33.63
C ARG A 35 -45.28 -58.77 32.36
N THR A 36 -43.93 -58.73 32.44
CA THR A 36 -42.92 -59.76 32.02
C THR A 36 -43.01 -60.35 30.59
N LEU A 37 -41.92 -60.66 29.87
CA LEU A 37 -40.52 -61.02 30.22
C LEU A 37 -39.50 -60.18 29.39
N ARG A 38 -38.27 -59.79 29.80
CA ARG A 38 -37.12 -60.51 30.45
C ARG A 38 -36.39 -61.49 29.51
N THR A 39 -35.06 -61.75 29.48
CA THR A 39 -33.77 -61.34 30.14
C THR A 39 -32.64 -62.15 29.40
N LEU A 40 -31.30 -62.00 29.37
CA LEU A 40 -30.13 -61.15 29.80
C LEU A 40 -28.88 -61.76 29.05
N ALA A 41 -27.60 -61.37 29.20
CA ALA A 41 -26.86 -60.09 29.14
C ALA A 41 -25.32 -60.35 29.26
N HIS A 42 -24.50 -59.28 29.29
CA HIS A 42 -23.10 -59.19 29.78
C HIS A 42 -21.87 -59.67 28.94
N ALA A 43 -20.86 -58.79 28.97
CA ALA A 43 -19.42 -59.02 29.21
C ALA A 43 -18.41 -59.30 28.05
N ASP A 44 -17.57 -58.27 27.82
CA ASP A 44 -16.10 -58.27 27.85
C ASP A 44 -15.20 -58.93 26.79
N ALA A 45 -13.96 -58.40 26.79
CA ALA A 45 -12.71 -58.87 26.17
C ALA A 45 -12.42 -58.60 24.67
N ALA A 46 -11.21 -58.07 24.47
CA ALA A 46 -10.39 -58.11 23.24
C ALA A 46 -9.11 -58.92 23.58
N PRO A 47 -8.04 -59.09 22.73
CA PRO A 47 -7.80 -58.51 21.40
C PRO A 47 -7.14 -59.48 20.37
N GLN A 48 -6.63 -58.90 19.26
CA GLN A 48 -5.52 -59.36 18.38
C GLN A 48 -5.78 -60.14 17.05
N ARG A 49 -5.33 -59.47 15.98
CA ARG A 49 -4.46 -59.93 14.85
C ARG A 49 -4.96 -60.91 13.75
N ARG A 50 -4.52 -60.56 12.53
CA ARG A 50 -4.59 -61.22 11.19
C ARG A 50 -3.76 -62.53 11.14
N PRO A 51 -3.76 -63.39 10.07
CA PRO A 51 -4.21 -63.11 8.68
C PRO A 51 -4.88 -64.27 7.85
N GLU A 52 -5.08 -63.97 6.56
CA GLU A 52 -5.09 -64.84 5.36
C GLU A 52 -6.32 -65.67 4.88
N ARG A 53 -6.84 -65.20 3.72
CA ARG A 53 -7.10 -65.91 2.44
C ARG A 53 -8.22 -66.97 2.24
N SER A 54 -8.96 -66.71 1.15
CA SER A 54 -9.37 -67.66 0.09
C SER A 54 -10.67 -68.47 0.19
N ALA A 55 -11.80 -67.76 0.01
CA ALA A 55 -12.83 -68.04 -0.99
C ALA A 55 -13.46 -69.45 -1.14
N ARG A 56 -14.79 -69.53 -0.97
CA ARG A 56 -15.74 -69.56 -2.12
C ARG A 56 -17.20 -69.28 -1.70
N GLN A 57 -18.02 -68.99 -2.71
CA GLN A 57 -19.46 -68.68 -2.74
C GLN A 57 -20.33 -69.70 -1.93
N THR A 58 -21.53 -69.39 -1.42
CA THR A 58 -22.69 -68.79 -2.13
C THR A 58 -23.77 -68.11 -1.24
N HIS A 59 -24.51 -67.18 -1.85
CA HIS A 59 -25.92 -66.78 -1.61
C HIS A 59 -26.49 -66.37 -0.21
N SER A 60 -26.55 -65.03 -0.03
CA SER A 60 -27.81 -64.22 -0.05
C SER A 60 -28.43 -63.65 1.24
N ALA A 61 -29.16 -62.55 1.00
CA ALA A 61 -30.27 -61.93 1.75
C ALA A 61 -29.98 -60.83 2.81
N HIS A 62 -30.49 -59.63 2.48
CA HIS A 62 -30.90 -58.52 3.35
C HIS A 62 -29.87 -57.78 4.24
N ASP A 63 -29.30 -56.72 3.67
CA ASP A 63 -29.04 -55.45 4.38
C ASP A 63 -30.24 -54.48 4.20
N PRO A 64 -30.53 -53.59 5.16
CA PRO A 64 -31.63 -52.62 5.06
C PRO A 64 -31.26 -51.38 4.25
N THR A 65 -32.16 -50.94 3.35
CA THR A 65 -31.99 -49.68 2.59
C THR A 65 -32.06 -48.45 3.50
N PRO A 66 -31.11 -47.50 3.41
CA PRO A 66 -31.16 -46.25 4.16
C PRO A 66 -32.27 -45.33 3.64
N SER A 67 -33.03 -44.73 4.56
CA SER A 67 -34.13 -43.81 4.26
C SER A 67 -33.64 -42.44 3.81
N PHE A 68 -33.70 -42.15 2.50
CA PHE A 68 -33.43 -40.82 1.95
C PHE A 68 -34.38 -39.77 2.50
N GLN A 69 -33.85 -38.79 3.24
CA GLN A 69 -34.56 -37.53 3.53
C GLN A 69 -34.65 -36.70 2.24
N ARG A 70 -35.87 -36.34 1.82
CA ARG A 70 -36.12 -35.57 0.58
C ARG A 70 -36.04 -34.06 0.83
N GLY A 71 -34.84 -33.57 1.15
CA GLY A 71 -34.54 -32.12 1.21
C GLY A 71 -34.15 -31.56 -0.16
N ALA A 72 -34.32 -30.25 -0.35
CA ALA A 72 -33.56 -29.54 -1.38
C ALA A 72 -32.07 -29.60 -1.01
N HIS A 73 -31.20 -29.90 -1.98
CA HIS A 73 -29.76 -29.93 -1.75
C HIS A 73 -28.92 -29.88 -3.04
N LEU A 74 -27.76 -29.23 -2.96
CA LEU A 74 -26.73 -29.26 -4.00
C LEU A 74 -25.74 -30.40 -3.74
N ARG A 75 -25.47 -31.23 -4.75
CA ARG A 75 -24.56 -32.38 -4.63
C ARG A 75 -23.48 -32.35 -5.70
N GLN A 76 -22.20 -32.34 -5.31
CA GLN A 76 -21.09 -32.56 -6.24
C GLN A 76 -21.15 -34.00 -6.80
N VAL A 77 -20.99 -34.13 -8.11
CA VAL A 77 -20.96 -35.42 -8.83
C VAL A 77 -19.66 -35.64 -9.61
N TYR A 78 -18.88 -34.58 -9.88
CA TYR A 78 -17.53 -34.65 -10.42
C TYR A 78 -16.67 -33.45 -9.94
N PRO A 79 -15.36 -33.62 -9.64
CA PRO A 79 -14.72 -34.90 -9.36
C PRO A 79 -15.36 -35.58 -8.15
N THR A 80 -15.13 -36.88 -8.00
CA THR A 80 -15.59 -37.69 -6.87
C THR A 80 -14.70 -37.47 -5.65
N LYS A 81 -15.18 -37.81 -4.45
CA LYS A 81 -14.45 -37.56 -3.19
C LYS A 81 -13.30 -38.53 -2.93
N ASP A 82 -13.16 -39.56 -3.75
CA ASP A 82 -12.22 -40.67 -3.58
C ASP A 82 -11.10 -40.64 -4.65
N GLU A 83 -11.10 -39.66 -5.55
CA GLU A 83 -10.01 -39.39 -6.49
C GLU A 83 -8.89 -38.60 -5.78
N PRO A 84 -7.61 -38.96 -5.96
CA PRO A 84 -6.50 -38.26 -5.31
C PRO A 84 -6.36 -36.83 -5.82
N GLU A 85 -5.94 -35.91 -4.96
CA GLU A 85 -5.57 -34.56 -5.37
C GLU A 85 -4.33 -34.63 -6.27
N ASP A 86 -4.53 -34.31 -7.56
CA ASP A 86 -3.46 -34.12 -8.54
C ASP A 86 -2.71 -32.80 -8.24
N ASP A 87 -1.38 -32.78 -8.42
CA ASP A 87 -0.52 -31.60 -8.19
C ASP A 87 -0.79 -30.45 -9.20
N GLY A 88 -1.74 -30.63 -10.12
CA GLY A 88 -2.17 -29.67 -11.12
C GLY A 88 -3.03 -28.51 -10.58
N PRO A 89 -3.23 -27.45 -11.40
CA PRO A 89 -4.04 -26.29 -11.01
C PRO A 89 -5.53 -26.66 -10.91
N GLY A 90 -6.05 -26.73 -9.68
CA GLY A 90 -7.43 -27.11 -9.36
C GLY A 90 -8.55 -26.32 -10.06
N PRO A 91 -9.81 -26.74 -9.89
CA PRO A 91 -10.92 -26.34 -10.75
C PRO A 91 -11.24 -24.84 -10.69
N ASP A 92 -11.63 -24.26 -11.83
CA ASP A 92 -11.90 -22.81 -11.99
C ASP A 92 -13.38 -22.44 -12.22
N ILE A 93 -14.21 -23.37 -12.72
CA ILE A 93 -15.64 -23.15 -13.01
C ILE A 93 -16.50 -24.20 -12.32
N ASP A 94 -17.67 -23.79 -11.82
CA ASP A 94 -18.69 -24.66 -11.25
C ASP A 94 -19.87 -24.84 -12.23
N ILE A 95 -20.18 -26.08 -12.58
CA ILE A 95 -21.35 -26.44 -13.40
C ILE A 95 -22.48 -26.91 -12.47
N ILE A 96 -23.69 -26.35 -12.59
CA ILE A 96 -24.83 -26.69 -11.74
C ILE A 96 -26.01 -27.19 -12.59
N ALA A 97 -26.35 -28.46 -12.46
CA ALA A 97 -27.41 -29.11 -13.24
C ALA A 97 -28.73 -29.22 -12.44
N ILE A 98 -29.79 -28.57 -12.93
CA ILE A 98 -31.11 -28.45 -12.27
C ILE A 98 -32.15 -29.29 -13.02
N HIS A 99 -32.80 -30.23 -12.33
CA HIS A 99 -33.77 -31.13 -12.95
C HIS A 99 -35.17 -30.53 -13.14
N GLY A 100 -35.95 -31.13 -14.04
CA GLY A 100 -37.35 -30.79 -14.29
C GLY A 100 -38.34 -31.37 -13.28
N LEU A 101 -39.62 -31.30 -13.63
CA LEU A 101 -40.73 -31.83 -12.84
C LEU A 101 -40.86 -33.36 -12.94
N ASP A 102 -41.42 -34.01 -11.91
CA ASP A 102 -41.70 -35.45 -11.85
C ASP A 102 -40.44 -36.34 -11.97
N THR A 103 -39.33 -35.86 -11.41
CA THR A 103 -38.01 -36.50 -11.47
C THR A 103 -37.10 -36.00 -10.34
N ASN A 104 -35.91 -36.59 -10.22
CA ASN A 104 -34.79 -36.11 -9.40
C ASN A 104 -33.49 -36.24 -10.22
N SER A 105 -32.37 -35.73 -9.72
CA SER A 105 -31.08 -35.71 -10.42
C SER A 105 -30.64 -37.09 -10.88
N GLU A 106 -30.78 -38.14 -10.04
CA GLU A 106 -30.40 -39.51 -10.40
C GLU A 106 -31.25 -40.08 -11.56
N LYS A 107 -32.55 -39.74 -11.63
CA LYS A 107 -33.43 -40.14 -12.75
C LYS A 107 -33.30 -39.25 -13.98
N THR A 108 -32.82 -38.02 -13.81
CA THR A 108 -32.75 -37.00 -14.86
C THR A 108 -31.49 -37.21 -15.70
N TRP A 109 -30.32 -37.16 -15.08
CA TRP A 109 -29.05 -37.16 -15.79
C TRP A 109 -28.55 -38.57 -16.17
N THR A 110 -29.29 -39.60 -15.75
CA THR A 110 -28.94 -41.01 -16.03
C THR A 110 -29.73 -41.61 -17.20
N TRP A 111 -29.02 -42.06 -18.23
CA TRP A 111 -29.54 -42.98 -19.25
C TRP A 111 -29.53 -44.43 -18.73
N ARG A 112 -30.53 -45.23 -19.11
CA ARG A 112 -30.64 -46.66 -18.75
C ARG A 112 -31.13 -47.47 -19.95
N GLY A 113 -30.42 -48.54 -20.29
CA GLY A 113 -30.75 -49.42 -21.41
C GLY A 113 -29.80 -50.61 -21.49
N ASN A 114 -30.28 -51.76 -22.00
CA ASN A 114 -29.50 -53.00 -22.14
C ASN A 114 -28.74 -53.43 -20.86
N GLY A 115 -29.33 -53.18 -19.68
CA GLY A 115 -28.71 -53.46 -18.38
C GLY A 115 -27.64 -52.44 -17.92
N ARG A 116 -27.20 -51.52 -18.78
CA ARG A 116 -26.25 -50.44 -18.46
C ARG A 116 -26.97 -49.22 -17.85
N LYS A 117 -26.26 -48.48 -17.01
CA LYS A 117 -26.67 -47.22 -16.36
C LYS A 117 -25.53 -46.22 -16.50
N VAL A 118 -25.75 -45.09 -17.18
CA VAL A 118 -24.71 -44.06 -17.46
C VAL A 118 -25.23 -42.70 -17.02
N ASN A 119 -24.47 -41.96 -16.19
CA ASN A 119 -24.78 -40.57 -15.83
C ASN A 119 -23.75 -39.63 -16.47
N TRP A 120 -24.13 -38.97 -17.55
CA TRP A 120 -23.20 -38.21 -18.40
C TRP A 120 -22.53 -37.00 -17.73
N LEU A 121 -23.03 -36.56 -16.57
CA LEU A 121 -22.45 -35.49 -15.75
C LEU A 121 -21.41 -35.97 -14.72
N ALA A 122 -21.32 -37.28 -14.49
CA ALA A 122 -20.52 -37.88 -13.41
C ALA A 122 -19.58 -38.99 -13.90
N ASP A 123 -19.93 -39.62 -15.02
CA ASP A 123 -19.12 -40.62 -15.69
C ASP A 123 -17.86 -39.95 -16.28
N PRO A 124 -16.64 -40.32 -15.85
CA PRO A 124 -15.39 -39.69 -16.32
C PRO A 124 -15.27 -39.66 -17.84
N ASP A 125 -15.91 -40.62 -18.51
CA ASP A 125 -15.83 -40.87 -19.94
C ASP A 125 -16.76 -40.00 -20.80
N MET A 126 -17.62 -39.22 -20.16
CA MET A 126 -18.70 -38.43 -20.78
C MET A 126 -18.35 -36.93 -20.78
N LEU A 127 -19.19 -36.06 -20.20
CA LEU A 127 -18.91 -34.62 -20.12
C LEU A 127 -17.55 -34.35 -19.42
N PRO A 128 -17.22 -34.93 -18.25
CA PRO A 128 -15.90 -34.77 -17.60
C PRO A 128 -14.69 -34.86 -18.52
N SER A 129 -14.58 -35.89 -19.37
CA SER A 129 -13.46 -36.04 -20.34
C SER A 129 -13.30 -34.89 -21.35
N ARG A 130 -14.33 -34.06 -21.51
CA ARG A 130 -14.39 -32.94 -22.47
C ARG A 130 -14.35 -31.57 -21.79
N VAL A 131 -14.51 -31.50 -20.46
CA VAL A 131 -14.50 -30.24 -19.71
C VAL A 131 -13.46 -30.27 -18.59
N GLU A 132 -12.20 -30.04 -18.98
CA GLU A 132 -11.08 -29.87 -18.05
C GLU A 132 -11.41 -28.87 -16.93
N ARG A 133 -10.86 -29.10 -15.72
CA ARG A 133 -10.80 -28.13 -14.60
C ARG A 133 -12.14 -27.54 -14.14
N VAL A 134 -13.24 -28.29 -14.21
CA VAL A 134 -14.54 -27.92 -13.62
C VAL A 134 -14.87 -28.72 -12.36
N ARG A 135 -15.78 -28.22 -11.54
CA ARG A 135 -16.63 -29.06 -10.65
C ARG A 135 -18.02 -29.17 -11.26
N ILE A 136 -18.65 -30.33 -11.16
CA ILE A 136 -20.02 -30.56 -11.63
C ILE A 136 -20.89 -30.93 -10.44
N PHE A 137 -22.00 -30.21 -10.30
CA PHE A 137 -23.01 -30.38 -9.27
C PHE A 137 -24.37 -30.70 -9.89
N THR A 138 -25.18 -31.48 -9.18
CA THR A 138 -26.61 -31.63 -9.45
C THR A 138 -27.41 -31.06 -8.28
N TYR A 139 -28.43 -30.25 -8.56
CA TYR A 139 -29.32 -29.71 -7.55
C TYR A 139 -30.66 -30.48 -7.55
N ASP A 140 -30.94 -31.15 -6.43
CA ASP A 140 -32.23 -31.81 -6.18
C ASP A 140 -33.20 -30.85 -5.51
N TRP A 141 -34.44 -30.77 -6.01
CA TRP A 141 -35.52 -29.98 -5.42
C TRP A 141 -36.85 -30.76 -5.32
N PRO A 142 -37.82 -30.36 -4.46
CA PRO A 142 -39.11 -31.04 -4.26
C PRO A 142 -40.09 -31.05 -5.46
N ALA A 143 -39.70 -31.71 -6.54
CA ALA A 143 -40.39 -31.70 -7.84
C ALA A 143 -41.38 -32.88 -8.06
N ASP A 144 -41.78 -33.60 -7.01
CA ASP A 144 -42.79 -34.68 -7.11
C ASP A 144 -44.12 -34.10 -7.65
N LEU A 145 -44.65 -34.63 -8.76
CA LEU A 145 -45.87 -34.15 -9.43
C LEU A 145 -47.13 -34.27 -8.54
N LEU A 146 -47.14 -35.26 -7.64
CA LEU A 146 -48.22 -35.53 -6.70
C LEU A 146 -47.73 -35.34 -5.26
N GLN A 147 -48.15 -34.26 -4.62
CA GLN A 147 -47.77 -33.91 -3.25
C GLN A 147 -48.86 -34.35 -2.25
N PRO A 148 -48.53 -34.63 -0.98
CA PRO A 148 -49.53 -34.91 0.06
C PRO A 148 -50.53 -33.74 0.19
N SER A 149 -51.83 -34.02 0.33
CA SER A 149 -52.87 -32.98 0.40
C SER A 149 -52.83 -32.12 1.67
N ASP A 150 -52.07 -32.56 2.69
CA ASP A 150 -51.77 -31.84 3.93
C ASP A 150 -50.53 -30.93 3.82
N LEU A 151 -49.77 -31.00 2.71
CA LEU A 151 -48.60 -30.16 2.49
C LEU A 151 -48.98 -28.81 1.87
N VAL A 152 -48.57 -27.72 2.52
CA VAL A 152 -48.61 -26.38 1.91
C VAL A 152 -47.66 -26.36 0.71
N GLN A 153 -48.22 -26.46 -0.50
CA GLN A 153 -47.48 -26.44 -1.75
C GLN A 153 -46.74 -25.10 -1.90
N LYS A 154 -45.41 -25.15 -2.09
CA LYS A 154 -44.58 -23.95 -2.27
C LYS A 154 -44.76 -23.28 -3.63
N THR A 155 -44.59 -21.97 -3.66
CA THR A 155 -44.57 -21.20 -4.91
C THR A 155 -43.22 -21.34 -5.63
N GLU A 156 -43.20 -20.95 -6.91
CA GLU A 156 -41.96 -20.88 -7.70
C GLU A 156 -40.94 -19.91 -7.11
N ASP A 157 -41.41 -18.83 -6.48
CA ASP A 157 -40.56 -17.79 -5.91
C ASP A 157 -39.91 -18.29 -4.61
N GLU A 158 -40.61 -19.12 -3.83
CA GLU A 158 -40.03 -19.85 -2.70
C GLU A 158 -39.00 -20.89 -3.16
N PHE A 159 -39.26 -21.61 -4.26
CA PHE A 159 -38.26 -22.53 -4.84
C PHE A 159 -37.03 -21.79 -5.40
N ALA A 160 -37.22 -20.60 -5.98
CA ALA A 160 -36.15 -19.74 -6.47
C ALA A 160 -35.25 -19.21 -5.33
N VAL A 161 -35.84 -18.81 -4.20
CA VAL A 161 -35.08 -18.41 -2.99
C VAL A 161 -34.30 -19.59 -2.41
N LEU A 162 -34.90 -20.78 -2.33
CA LEU A 162 -34.21 -21.99 -1.84
C LEU A 162 -33.01 -22.36 -2.72
N LEU A 163 -33.18 -22.34 -4.05
CA LEU A 163 -32.11 -22.60 -5.02
C LEU A 163 -30.89 -21.69 -4.77
N PHE A 164 -31.12 -20.40 -4.56
CA PHE A 164 -30.02 -19.44 -4.38
C PHE A 164 -29.42 -19.46 -2.97
N GLU A 165 -30.19 -19.74 -1.91
CA GLU A 165 -29.63 -19.90 -0.57
C GLU A 165 -28.81 -21.18 -0.42
N ASP A 166 -29.24 -22.30 -1.01
CA ASP A 166 -28.46 -23.53 -1.04
C ASP A 166 -27.17 -23.36 -1.86
N ILE A 167 -27.23 -22.74 -3.04
CA ILE A 167 -26.02 -22.46 -3.85
C ILE A 167 -25.06 -21.53 -3.11
N ARG A 168 -25.56 -20.46 -2.48
CA ARG A 168 -24.75 -19.49 -1.72
C ARG A 168 -24.02 -20.16 -0.55
N ARG A 169 -24.73 -21.05 0.18
CA ARG A 169 -24.20 -21.80 1.33
C ARG A 169 -23.19 -22.87 0.91
N GLU A 170 -23.56 -23.79 0.03
CA GLU A 170 -22.74 -24.96 -0.32
C GLU A 170 -21.49 -24.59 -1.16
N LEU A 171 -21.54 -23.51 -1.95
CA LEU A 171 -20.38 -23.01 -2.69
C LEU A 171 -19.59 -21.91 -1.96
N GLN A 172 -19.99 -21.55 -0.73
CA GLN A 172 -19.34 -20.51 0.12
C GLN A 172 -19.16 -19.16 -0.59
N ILE A 173 -20.17 -18.71 -1.34
CA ILE A 173 -20.12 -17.48 -2.13
C ILE A 173 -20.42 -16.27 -1.23
N THR A 174 -19.40 -15.85 -0.46
CA THR A 174 -19.49 -14.68 0.43
C THR A 174 -19.57 -13.36 -0.34
N SER A 175 -20.03 -12.33 0.36
CA SER A 175 -20.18 -10.95 -0.14
C SER A 175 -18.90 -10.11 -0.04
N ASP A 176 -17.79 -10.70 0.40
CA ASP A 176 -16.79 -9.95 1.14
C ASP A 176 -15.71 -9.31 0.26
N SER A 177 -15.25 -8.13 0.68
CA SER A 177 -14.27 -7.29 -0.02
C SER A 177 -12.84 -7.87 -0.07
N ALA A 178 -12.66 -9.14 0.30
CA ALA A 178 -11.37 -9.83 0.44
C ALA A 178 -10.80 -10.40 -0.89
N GLY A 179 -10.98 -9.68 -2.00
CA GLY A 179 -10.18 -9.81 -3.23
C GLY A 179 -10.29 -11.09 -4.09
N ARG A 180 -10.82 -12.21 -3.57
CA ARG A 180 -11.07 -13.43 -4.36
C ARG A 180 -12.36 -13.27 -5.16
N LYS A 181 -12.26 -13.11 -6.50
CA LYS A 181 -13.40 -13.34 -7.41
C LYS A 181 -13.93 -14.77 -7.18
N GLY A 182 -15.23 -14.92 -6.98
CA GLY A 182 -15.88 -16.24 -6.94
C GLY A 182 -15.73 -16.97 -8.28
N ARG A 183 -15.77 -18.31 -8.25
CA ARG A 183 -15.76 -19.12 -9.47
C ARG A 183 -16.95 -18.76 -10.36
N PRO A 184 -16.79 -18.62 -11.69
CA PRO A 184 -17.92 -18.55 -12.59
C PRO A 184 -18.80 -19.79 -12.50
N ILE A 185 -20.10 -19.61 -12.70
CA ILE A 185 -21.13 -20.65 -12.69
C ILE A 185 -21.70 -20.82 -14.11
N LEU A 186 -21.80 -22.06 -14.55
CA LEU A 186 -22.57 -22.47 -15.73
C LEU A 186 -23.73 -23.38 -15.31
N PHE A 187 -24.97 -22.99 -15.62
CA PHE A 187 -26.15 -23.81 -15.33
C PHE A 187 -26.52 -24.76 -16.47
N ILE A 188 -27.03 -25.94 -16.14
CA ILE A 188 -27.69 -26.85 -17.08
C ILE A 188 -29.09 -27.15 -16.53
N ALA A 189 -30.10 -26.43 -16.99
CA ALA A 189 -31.47 -26.55 -16.48
C ALA A 189 -32.38 -27.30 -17.45
N SER A 190 -33.29 -28.12 -16.92
CA SER A 190 -34.22 -28.92 -17.73
C SER A 190 -35.68 -28.65 -17.35
N CYS A 191 -36.55 -28.51 -18.37
CA CYS A 191 -37.99 -28.31 -18.19
C CYS A 191 -38.29 -27.18 -17.18
N LEU A 192 -39.20 -27.41 -16.23
CA LEU A 192 -39.63 -26.44 -15.22
C LEU A 192 -38.50 -25.94 -14.30
N GLY A 193 -37.41 -26.70 -14.15
CA GLY A 193 -36.20 -26.26 -13.43
C GLY A 193 -35.54 -25.04 -14.08
N GLY A 194 -35.72 -24.84 -15.38
CA GLY A 194 -35.28 -23.63 -16.10
C GLY A 194 -36.07 -22.38 -15.70
N ILE A 195 -37.39 -22.49 -15.50
CA ILE A 195 -38.24 -21.37 -15.08
C ILE A 195 -37.90 -20.95 -13.65
N ILE A 196 -37.64 -21.91 -12.74
CA ILE A 196 -37.21 -21.63 -11.36
C ILE A 196 -35.84 -20.91 -11.35
N LEU A 197 -34.90 -21.33 -12.21
CA LEU A 197 -33.61 -20.65 -12.36
C LEU A 197 -33.77 -19.20 -12.88
N MET A 198 -34.64 -18.97 -13.87
CA MET A 198 -34.94 -17.61 -14.36
C MET A 198 -35.51 -16.74 -13.25
N LYS A 199 -36.47 -17.25 -12.46
CA LYS A 199 -37.04 -16.53 -11.31
C LYS A 199 -36.00 -16.21 -10.24
N ALA A 200 -35.08 -17.12 -9.96
CA ALA A 200 -33.99 -16.87 -9.00
C ALA A 200 -33.05 -15.76 -9.48
N LEU A 201 -32.66 -15.78 -10.76
CA LEU A 201 -31.79 -14.76 -11.35
C LEU A 201 -32.45 -13.38 -11.41
N VAL A 202 -33.72 -13.30 -11.84
CA VAL A 202 -34.49 -12.04 -11.93
C VAL A 202 -34.82 -11.50 -10.53
N GLY A 203 -35.26 -12.35 -9.60
CA GLY A 203 -35.56 -12.01 -8.22
C GLY A 203 -34.32 -11.81 -7.31
N ALA A 204 -33.11 -11.77 -7.87
CA ALA A 204 -31.85 -11.69 -7.13
C ALA A 204 -31.64 -10.32 -6.44
N GLY A 205 -32.25 -10.16 -5.26
CA GLY A 205 -31.96 -9.03 -4.36
C GLY A 205 -30.49 -9.00 -3.88
N PRO A 206 -30.07 -7.96 -3.14
CA PRO A 206 -28.66 -7.70 -2.80
C PRO A 206 -27.91 -8.90 -2.17
N ILE A 207 -28.61 -9.72 -1.37
CA ILE A 207 -28.08 -10.92 -0.71
C ILE A 207 -27.57 -11.98 -1.71
N TYR A 208 -28.18 -12.07 -2.90
CA TYR A 208 -27.87 -13.07 -3.94
C TYR A 208 -27.14 -12.48 -5.15
N GLN A 209 -26.80 -11.18 -5.12
CA GLN A 209 -26.12 -10.51 -6.24
C GLN A 209 -24.75 -11.12 -6.56
N SER A 210 -24.09 -11.75 -5.58
CA SER A 210 -22.83 -12.50 -5.78
C SER A 210 -23.04 -13.74 -6.67
N VAL A 211 -24.08 -14.54 -6.40
CA VAL A 211 -24.45 -15.72 -7.21
C VAL A 211 -24.89 -15.30 -8.62
N ARG A 212 -25.64 -14.20 -8.76
CA ARG A 212 -25.98 -13.61 -10.07
C ARG A 212 -24.73 -13.21 -10.85
N ARG A 213 -23.78 -12.46 -10.26
CA ARG A 213 -22.53 -12.03 -10.94
C ARG A 213 -21.58 -13.18 -11.27
N ALA A 214 -21.62 -14.27 -10.50
CA ALA A 214 -20.91 -15.50 -10.79
C ALA A 214 -21.52 -16.25 -12.00
N THR A 215 -22.81 -16.10 -12.26
CA THR A 215 -23.49 -16.76 -13.38
C THR A 215 -23.05 -16.16 -14.72
N ARG A 216 -22.37 -16.95 -15.55
CA ARG A 216 -21.85 -16.50 -16.87
C ARG A 216 -22.33 -17.36 -18.05
N GLY A 217 -22.97 -18.51 -17.79
CA GLY A 217 -23.53 -19.39 -18.84
C GLY A 217 -24.75 -20.19 -18.37
N ILE A 218 -25.72 -20.41 -19.27
CA ILE A 218 -26.93 -21.21 -19.00
C ILE A 218 -27.31 -22.03 -20.25
N VAL A 219 -27.42 -23.35 -20.07
CA VAL A 219 -27.93 -24.30 -21.06
C VAL A 219 -29.32 -24.79 -20.63
N PHE A 220 -30.32 -24.55 -21.46
CA PHE A 220 -31.71 -24.97 -21.22
C PHE A 220 -32.10 -26.17 -22.11
N LEU A 221 -32.50 -27.28 -21.50
CA LEU A 221 -32.94 -28.50 -22.18
C LEU A 221 -34.47 -28.64 -22.07
N ALA A 222 -35.18 -28.41 -23.18
CA ALA A 222 -36.64 -28.45 -23.27
C ALA A 222 -37.36 -27.63 -22.17
N THR A 223 -36.95 -26.37 -22.00
CA THR A 223 -37.58 -25.41 -21.07
C THR A 223 -38.69 -24.63 -21.80
N PRO A 224 -39.95 -24.60 -21.29
CA PRO A 224 -41.09 -24.00 -21.97
C PRO A 224 -41.27 -22.51 -21.67
N PHE A 225 -40.50 -21.64 -22.32
CA PHE A 225 -40.54 -20.19 -22.08
C PHE A 225 -41.84 -19.53 -22.53
N ARG A 226 -42.54 -20.12 -23.51
CA ARG A 226 -43.80 -19.61 -24.08
C ARG A 226 -44.99 -20.55 -23.83
N GLY A 227 -44.94 -21.31 -22.73
CA GLY A 227 -45.87 -22.40 -22.45
C GLY A 227 -45.52 -23.68 -23.22
N THR A 228 -46.39 -24.69 -23.15
CA THR A 228 -46.19 -26.01 -23.75
C THR A 228 -47.35 -26.35 -24.70
N SER A 229 -47.18 -27.29 -25.63
CA SER A 229 -48.28 -27.80 -26.50
C SER A 229 -49.35 -28.63 -25.74
N PHE A 230 -49.34 -28.54 -24.42
CA PHE A 230 -50.11 -29.33 -23.46
C PHE A 230 -51.58 -28.91 -23.41
N GLN A 231 -51.95 -27.69 -23.86
CA GLN A 231 -53.32 -27.17 -23.87
C GLN A 231 -54.34 -28.19 -24.44
N ASP A 232 -54.06 -28.76 -25.61
CA ASP A 232 -54.92 -29.75 -26.26
C ASP A 232 -55.06 -31.08 -25.49
N VAL A 233 -54.07 -31.41 -24.64
CA VAL A 233 -53.99 -32.69 -23.91
C VAL A 233 -54.52 -32.54 -22.49
N ALA A 234 -54.38 -31.36 -21.88
CA ALA A 234 -54.84 -31.02 -20.54
C ALA A 234 -56.34 -31.29 -20.39
N ASN A 235 -57.15 -30.86 -21.37
CA ASN A 235 -58.61 -31.02 -21.36
C ASN A 235 -59.11 -32.48 -21.26
N LEU A 236 -58.25 -33.46 -21.54
CA LEU A 236 -58.53 -34.90 -21.37
C LEU A 236 -57.72 -35.55 -20.23
N ALA A 237 -56.50 -35.08 -19.97
CA ALA A 237 -55.61 -35.66 -18.97
C ALA A 237 -55.84 -35.12 -17.54
N GLU A 238 -56.29 -33.88 -17.39
CA GLU A 238 -56.44 -33.19 -16.09
C GLU A 238 -57.53 -33.81 -15.19
N PRO A 239 -58.73 -34.19 -15.70
CA PRO A 239 -59.71 -34.93 -14.90
C PRO A 239 -59.15 -36.27 -14.40
N GLY A 240 -58.38 -36.97 -15.25
CA GLY A 240 -57.76 -38.25 -14.92
C GLY A 240 -56.62 -38.12 -13.89
N LEU A 241 -55.78 -37.08 -14.01
CA LEU A 241 -54.71 -36.79 -13.06
C LEU A 241 -55.28 -36.37 -11.70
N ASN A 242 -56.28 -35.49 -11.66
CA ASN A 242 -56.92 -35.06 -10.42
C ASN A 242 -57.67 -36.20 -9.73
N ALA A 243 -58.38 -37.06 -10.48
CA ALA A 243 -58.99 -38.26 -9.94
C ALA A 243 -57.94 -39.26 -9.39
N TRP A 244 -56.82 -39.46 -10.09
CA TRP A 244 -55.75 -40.38 -9.66
C TRP A 244 -54.94 -39.84 -8.47
N ALA A 245 -54.82 -38.53 -8.34
CA ALA A 245 -54.28 -37.84 -7.17
C ALA A 245 -55.22 -38.02 -5.95
N TRP A 246 -56.52 -37.75 -6.14
CA TRP A 246 -57.55 -37.91 -5.11
C TRP A 246 -57.65 -39.36 -4.59
N ILE A 247 -57.64 -40.35 -5.48
CA ILE A 247 -57.58 -41.80 -5.15
C ILE A 247 -56.35 -42.15 -4.28
N ARG A 248 -55.30 -41.32 -4.29
CA ARG A 248 -54.04 -41.51 -3.55
C ARG A 248 -53.88 -40.59 -2.34
N GLY A 249 -54.89 -39.77 -2.00
CA GLY A 249 -54.78 -38.77 -0.92
C GLY A 249 -53.74 -37.69 -1.21
N ARG A 250 -53.68 -37.23 -2.47
CA ARG A 250 -52.69 -36.27 -2.97
C ARG A 250 -53.32 -35.18 -3.83
N GLU A 251 -52.61 -34.07 -3.96
CA GLU A 251 -52.88 -33.02 -4.95
C GLU A 251 -51.85 -33.02 -6.07
N VAL A 252 -52.24 -32.50 -7.25
CA VAL A 252 -51.30 -32.15 -8.32
C VAL A 252 -50.60 -30.83 -7.96
N ILE A 253 -49.30 -30.74 -8.24
CA ILE A 253 -48.52 -29.54 -7.95
C ILE A 253 -48.98 -28.32 -8.77
N LYS A 254 -49.25 -27.20 -8.11
CA LYS A 254 -49.74 -25.94 -8.71
C LYS A 254 -48.77 -25.35 -9.74
N LEU A 255 -47.47 -25.59 -9.59
CA LEU A 255 -46.43 -25.25 -10.58
C LEU A 255 -46.69 -25.81 -11.99
N LEU A 256 -47.51 -26.86 -12.14
CA LEU A 256 -47.88 -27.37 -13.46
C LEU A 256 -48.72 -26.34 -14.25
N ALA A 257 -49.49 -25.48 -13.58
CA ALA A 257 -50.38 -24.53 -14.22
C ALA A 257 -49.62 -23.40 -14.95
N THR A 258 -48.53 -22.89 -14.36
CA THR A 258 -47.78 -21.73 -14.88
C THR A 258 -47.18 -21.94 -16.27
N VAL A 259 -46.93 -23.20 -16.66
CA VAL A 259 -46.32 -23.58 -17.95
C VAL A 259 -47.30 -24.20 -18.95
N LYS A 260 -48.61 -24.21 -18.64
CA LYS A 260 -49.66 -24.63 -19.60
C LYS A 260 -49.83 -23.61 -20.73
N GLU A 261 -49.77 -22.32 -20.40
CA GLU A 261 -50.08 -21.21 -21.31
C GLU A 261 -49.05 -20.08 -21.14
N PRO A 262 -48.81 -19.23 -22.16
CA PRO A 262 -48.00 -18.02 -22.03
C PRO A 262 -48.73 -16.96 -21.19
N THR A 263 -48.70 -17.10 -19.87
CA THR A 263 -49.25 -16.12 -18.92
C THR A 263 -48.50 -14.80 -18.97
N LEU A 264 -49.14 -13.70 -18.56
CA LEU A 264 -48.50 -12.38 -18.47
C LEU A 264 -47.24 -12.42 -17.59
N ASP A 265 -47.26 -13.18 -16.50
CA ASP A 265 -46.11 -13.35 -15.60
C ASP A 265 -44.96 -14.11 -16.25
N LEU A 266 -45.24 -15.15 -17.04
CA LEU A 266 -44.22 -15.91 -17.78
C LEU A 266 -43.60 -15.08 -18.92
N VAL A 267 -44.42 -14.33 -19.66
CA VAL A 267 -43.94 -13.40 -20.70
C VAL A 267 -43.07 -12.31 -20.09
N LYS A 268 -43.50 -11.72 -18.96
CA LYS A 268 -42.71 -10.73 -18.23
C LYS A 268 -41.39 -11.32 -17.71
N LEU A 269 -41.42 -12.53 -17.14
CA LEU A 269 -40.22 -13.23 -16.68
C LEU A 269 -39.20 -13.44 -17.82
N VAL A 270 -39.66 -13.78 -19.03
CA VAL A 270 -38.80 -13.89 -20.22
C VAL A 270 -38.19 -12.54 -20.60
N GLN A 271 -38.93 -11.45 -20.52
CA GLN A 271 -38.44 -10.09 -20.80
C GLN A 271 -37.43 -9.60 -19.75
N ASP A 272 -37.76 -9.72 -18.46
CA ASP A 272 -36.90 -9.33 -17.34
C ASP A 272 -35.60 -10.16 -17.34
N PHE A 273 -35.68 -11.47 -17.59
CA PHE A 273 -34.52 -12.35 -17.77
C PHE A 273 -33.72 -11.99 -19.03
N THR A 274 -34.38 -11.54 -20.09
CA THR A 274 -33.69 -11.12 -21.33
C THR A 274 -32.88 -9.86 -21.10
N SER A 275 -33.46 -8.85 -20.45
CA SER A 275 -32.73 -7.64 -20.03
C SER A 275 -31.57 -7.98 -19.10
N LEU A 276 -31.75 -8.95 -18.20
CA LEU A 276 -30.72 -9.41 -17.26
C LEU A 276 -29.51 -10.07 -17.94
N CYS A 277 -29.71 -10.96 -18.93
CA CYS A 277 -28.58 -11.62 -19.61
C CYS A 277 -27.88 -10.70 -20.62
N GLN A 278 -28.55 -9.65 -21.10
CA GLN A 278 -28.00 -8.60 -21.97
C GLN A 278 -27.35 -7.43 -21.18
N ASP A 279 -27.26 -7.55 -19.85
CA ASP A 279 -26.50 -6.65 -18.97
C ASP A 279 -25.05 -6.55 -19.43
N LYS A 280 -24.61 -5.34 -19.84
CA LYS A 280 -23.27 -5.10 -20.40
C LYS A 280 -22.14 -5.31 -19.39
N ASP A 281 -22.42 -5.14 -18.10
CA ASP A 281 -21.41 -5.28 -17.05
C ASP A 281 -21.19 -6.76 -16.69
N ASN A 282 -22.21 -7.61 -16.89
CA ASN A 282 -22.18 -9.03 -16.54
C ASN A 282 -22.93 -9.90 -17.58
N PRO A 283 -22.50 -9.94 -18.85
CA PRO A 283 -23.20 -10.65 -19.91
C PRO A 283 -23.23 -12.15 -19.65
N CYS A 284 -24.42 -12.76 -19.72
CA CYS A 284 -24.62 -14.19 -19.49
C CYS A 284 -24.94 -14.88 -20.82
N GLN A 285 -24.14 -15.90 -21.17
CA GLN A 285 -24.38 -16.68 -22.38
C GLN A 285 -25.55 -17.65 -22.19
N VAL A 286 -26.44 -17.75 -23.16
CA VAL A 286 -27.60 -18.66 -23.11
C VAL A 286 -27.64 -19.54 -24.35
N SER A 287 -28.07 -20.79 -24.20
CA SER A 287 -28.41 -21.67 -25.32
C SER A 287 -29.58 -22.58 -24.95
N THR A 288 -30.57 -22.66 -25.84
CA THR A 288 -31.81 -23.39 -25.62
C THR A 288 -31.91 -24.56 -26.61
N PHE A 289 -32.47 -25.69 -26.16
CA PHE A 289 -32.63 -26.90 -26.97
C PHE A 289 -34.08 -27.40 -26.96
N TYR A 290 -34.61 -27.79 -28.13
CA TYR A 290 -36.00 -28.20 -28.35
C TYR A 290 -36.13 -29.65 -28.84
N GLU A 291 -37.30 -30.26 -28.63
CA GLU A 291 -37.54 -31.69 -28.92
C GLU A 291 -38.08 -31.92 -30.34
N LYS A 292 -37.54 -32.91 -31.06
CA LYS A 292 -38.08 -33.39 -32.36
C LYS A 292 -38.74 -34.77 -32.28
N GLY A 293 -38.56 -35.51 -31.20
CA GLY A 293 -39.26 -36.76 -30.94
C GLY A 293 -40.57 -36.49 -30.20
N LYS A 294 -41.69 -37.06 -30.68
CA LYS A 294 -42.99 -36.90 -30.01
C LYS A 294 -43.04 -37.68 -28.70
N THR A 295 -43.63 -37.07 -27.68
CA THR A 295 -43.82 -37.64 -26.36
C THR A 295 -45.29 -38.01 -26.16
N SER A 296 -45.58 -39.21 -25.62
CA SER A 296 -46.92 -39.57 -25.15
C SER A 296 -46.98 -39.54 -23.63
N LEU A 297 -47.75 -38.59 -23.10
CA LEU A 297 -47.94 -38.40 -21.65
C LEU A 297 -48.92 -39.41 -21.02
N PRO A 298 -50.07 -39.77 -21.63
CA PRO A 298 -51.00 -40.73 -21.03
C PRO A 298 -50.34 -42.07 -20.72
N SER A 299 -49.48 -42.58 -21.60
CA SER A 299 -48.74 -43.83 -21.37
C SER A 299 -47.65 -43.76 -20.28
N LYS A 300 -47.23 -42.56 -19.86
CA LYS A 300 -46.32 -42.38 -18.70
C LYS A 300 -47.08 -42.57 -17.38
N VAL A 301 -48.32 -42.08 -17.31
CA VAL A 301 -49.18 -42.14 -16.12
C VAL A 301 -49.94 -43.47 -16.03
N PHE A 302 -50.42 -43.97 -17.17
CA PHE A 302 -51.20 -45.20 -17.30
C PHE A 302 -50.59 -46.12 -18.37
N PRO A 303 -49.55 -46.92 -18.03
CA PRO A 303 -48.83 -47.77 -19.01
C PRO A 303 -49.70 -48.83 -19.72
N TRP A 304 -50.85 -49.15 -19.12
CA TRP A 304 -51.84 -50.09 -19.64
C TRP A 304 -52.77 -49.50 -20.70
N LEU A 305 -52.66 -48.20 -21.04
CA LEU A 305 -53.52 -47.58 -22.06
C LEU A 305 -53.33 -48.20 -23.46
N PRO A 306 -54.44 -48.58 -24.14
CA PRO A 306 -54.45 -48.98 -25.53
C PRO A 306 -53.73 -47.99 -26.46
N ALA A 307 -53.11 -48.49 -27.52
CA ALA A 307 -52.32 -47.68 -28.44
C ALA A 307 -53.12 -46.53 -29.09
N TRP A 308 -54.42 -46.71 -29.31
CA TRP A 308 -55.30 -45.68 -29.90
C TRP A 308 -55.60 -44.49 -28.97
N LEU A 309 -55.29 -44.58 -27.67
CA LEU A 309 -55.36 -43.47 -26.71
C LEU A 309 -54.01 -42.76 -26.52
N ARG A 310 -52.95 -43.16 -27.24
CA ARG A 310 -51.63 -42.53 -27.19
C ARG A 310 -51.58 -41.33 -28.12
N GLN A 311 -52.08 -40.19 -27.64
CA GLN A 311 -51.72 -38.90 -28.25
C GLN A 311 -50.22 -38.69 -28.10
N GLU A 312 -49.56 -38.35 -29.21
CA GLU A 312 -48.12 -38.11 -29.31
C GLU A 312 -47.88 -36.70 -29.86
N LYS A 313 -47.27 -35.82 -29.06
CA LYS A 313 -46.96 -34.42 -29.43
C LYS A 313 -45.55 -34.02 -28.99
N LEU A 314 -45.00 -32.99 -29.62
CA LEU A 314 -43.76 -32.34 -29.17
C LEU A 314 -44.16 -31.40 -28.02
N LEU A 315 -43.68 -31.63 -26.80
CA LEU A 315 -44.12 -30.83 -25.63
C LEU A 315 -43.47 -29.45 -25.61
N VAL A 316 -42.18 -29.39 -25.98
CA VAL A 316 -41.39 -28.17 -26.15
C VAL A 316 -40.77 -28.15 -27.55
N ASP A 317 -41.51 -27.59 -28.50
CA ASP A 317 -41.06 -27.30 -29.86
C ASP A 317 -40.19 -26.03 -29.95
N GLU A 318 -39.79 -25.68 -31.18
CA GLU A 318 -38.97 -24.51 -31.51
C GLU A 318 -39.56 -23.18 -31.00
N SER A 319 -40.90 -23.03 -31.01
CA SER A 319 -41.57 -21.82 -30.53
C SER A 319 -41.66 -21.77 -28.99
N SER A 320 -41.84 -22.92 -28.35
CA SER A 320 -41.85 -23.07 -26.88
C SER A 320 -40.45 -22.84 -26.27
N ALA A 321 -39.39 -23.25 -26.96
CA ALA A 321 -37.99 -23.11 -26.56
C ALA A 321 -37.32 -21.76 -26.96
N ALA A 322 -38.05 -20.86 -27.62
CA ALA A 322 -37.54 -19.56 -28.05
C ALA A 322 -37.49 -18.55 -26.89
N LEU A 323 -36.30 -18.01 -26.65
CA LEU A 323 -36.07 -16.80 -25.85
C LEU A 323 -35.82 -15.62 -26.78
N ASP A 324 -36.17 -14.41 -26.36
CA ASP A 324 -36.06 -13.22 -27.20
C ASP A 324 -34.60 -12.86 -27.57
N MET A 325 -33.62 -13.35 -26.79
CA MET A 325 -32.19 -13.29 -27.14
C MET A 325 -31.66 -14.47 -27.99
N VAL A 326 -32.39 -15.59 -28.06
CA VAL A 326 -31.96 -16.84 -28.73
C VAL A 326 -32.87 -17.11 -29.94
N LEU A 327 -32.63 -16.38 -31.02
CA LEU A 327 -33.43 -16.40 -32.25
C LEU A 327 -33.42 -17.74 -33.01
N GLN A 328 -32.55 -18.68 -32.65
CA GLN A 328 -32.44 -20.01 -33.25
C GLN A 328 -32.13 -21.06 -32.15
N PRO A 329 -33.15 -21.64 -31.49
CA PRO A 329 -32.96 -22.72 -30.54
C PRO A 329 -32.53 -24.02 -31.25
N LEU A 330 -31.79 -24.88 -30.56
CA LEU A 330 -31.13 -26.03 -31.18
C LEU A 330 -31.99 -27.32 -31.12
N PRO A 331 -32.25 -27.99 -32.25
CA PRO A 331 -33.01 -29.24 -32.24
C PRO A 331 -32.18 -30.44 -31.74
N LEU A 332 -32.80 -31.26 -30.88
CA LEU A 332 -32.35 -32.62 -30.56
C LEU A 332 -33.37 -33.65 -31.06
N SER A 333 -32.89 -34.78 -31.59
CA SER A 333 -33.72 -35.83 -32.21
C SER A 333 -34.35 -36.78 -31.18
N ARG A 334 -34.90 -36.21 -30.11
CA ARG A 334 -35.26 -36.88 -28.85
C ARG A 334 -36.65 -36.50 -28.39
N THR A 335 -37.27 -37.38 -27.59
CA THR A 335 -38.50 -37.09 -26.84
C THR A 335 -38.19 -36.31 -25.57
N HIS A 336 -39.16 -35.57 -25.02
CA HIS A 336 -39.01 -34.73 -23.83
C HIS A 336 -38.26 -35.44 -22.69
N VAL A 337 -38.66 -36.68 -22.39
CA VAL A 337 -38.10 -37.49 -21.30
C VAL A 337 -36.67 -38.01 -21.55
N MET A 338 -36.11 -37.79 -22.74
CA MET A 338 -34.78 -38.20 -23.19
C MET A 338 -33.85 -37.02 -23.56
N MET A 339 -34.32 -35.77 -23.46
CA MET A 339 -33.55 -34.55 -23.79
C MET A 339 -32.27 -34.38 -22.96
N ASN A 340 -32.23 -35.00 -21.78
CA ASN A 340 -31.21 -34.86 -20.74
C ASN A 340 -30.48 -36.18 -20.40
N LYS A 341 -30.60 -37.22 -21.23
CA LYS A 341 -30.08 -38.59 -20.99
C LYS A 341 -29.21 -39.10 -22.14
N PHE A 342 -27.90 -39.10 -21.96
CA PHE A 342 -26.94 -39.54 -22.98
C PHE A 342 -26.21 -40.82 -22.54
N ALA A 343 -25.83 -41.66 -23.51
CA ALA A 343 -25.53 -43.09 -23.29
C ALA A 343 -24.08 -43.51 -23.54
N HIS A 344 -23.25 -42.63 -24.12
CA HIS A 344 -22.20 -43.05 -25.04
C HIS A 344 -20.75 -42.91 -24.52
N ARG A 345 -20.13 -44.04 -24.15
CA ARG A 345 -18.75 -44.31 -24.61
C ARG A 345 -18.68 -45.28 -25.79
N GLU A 346 -19.63 -46.21 -25.90
CA GLU A 346 -19.73 -47.16 -27.02
C GLU A 346 -21.19 -47.34 -27.49
N CYS A 347 -21.61 -46.65 -28.55
CA CYS A 347 -22.76 -47.12 -29.33
C CYS A 347 -22.35 -48.35 -30.14
N THR A 348 -22.62 -49.53 -29.59
CA THR A 348 -22.35 -50.83 -30.24
C THR A 348 -22.92 -50.89 -31.67
N GLU A 349 -22.31 -51.68 -32.56
CA GLU A 349 -22.69 -51.87 -33.98
C GLU A 349 -24.17 -52.23 -34.23
N LYS A 350 -24.91 -52.64 -33.19
CA LYS A 350 -26.37 -52.85 -33.24
C LYS A 350 -27.19 -51.55 -33.28
N CYS A 351 -26.59 -50.38 -33.10
CA CYS A 351 -27.28 -49.11 -33.30
C CYS A 351 -27.49 -48.88 -34.81
N LYS A 352 -28.71 -49.15 -35.29
CA LYS A 352 -29.11 -49.08 -36.70
C LYS A 352 -28.78 -47.72 -37.34
N LYS A 353 -28.63 -47.71 -38.68
CA LYS A 353 -28.62 -46.47 -39.49
C LYS A 353 -29.74 -45.54 -39.01
N GLY A 354 -29.38 -44.33 -38.55
CA GLY A 354 -30.29 -43.39 -37.88
C GLY A 354 -30.04 -43.17 -36.38
N CYS A 355 -28.97 -43.74 -35.80
CA CYS A 355 -28.58 -43.57 -34.40
C CYS A 355 -28.06 -42.14 -34.07
N THR A 356 -28.94 -41.17 -33.81
CA THR A 356 -28.55 -39.77 -33.52
C THR A 356 -27.98 -39.56 -32.11
N GLU A 357 -27.98 -40.56 -31.22
CA GLU A 357 -27.70 -40.33 -29.79
C GLU A 357 -26.34 -39.68 -29.51
N SER A 358 -25.31 -40.02 -30.29
CA SER A 358 -23.96 -39.45 -30.21
C SER A 358 -23.90 -38.02 -30.80
N GLU A 359 -24.69 -37.73 -31.83
CA GLU A 359 -24.79 -36.41 -32.43
C GLU A 359 -25.50 -35.42 -31.49
N ASP A 360 -26.62 -35.83 -30.88
CA ASP A 360 -27.34 -35.04 -29.89
C ASP A 360 -26.45 -34.73 -28.65
N PHE A 361 -25.67 -35.73 -28.19
CA PHE A 361 -24.69 -35.54 -27.11
C PHE A 361 -23.58 -34.55 -27.52
N GLY A 362 -23.04 -34.73 -28.73
CA GLY A 362 -22.02 -33.83 -29.29
C GLY A 362 -22.49 -32.38 -29.42
N ARG A 363 -23.76 -32.16 -29.78
CA ARG A 363 -24.40 -30.83 -29.86
C ARG A 363 -24.49 -30.15 -28.48
N VAL A 364 -24.90 -30.88 -27.43
CA VAL A 364 -25.02 -30.33 -26.07
C VAL A 364 -23.65 -30.08 -25.44
N CYS A 365 -22.75 -31.07 -25.45
CA CYS A 365 -21.40 -30.91 -24.90
C CYS A 365 -20.59 -29.85 -25.65
N GLY A 366 -20.65 -29.82 -26.99
CA GLY A 366 -19.97 -28.79 -27.79
C GLY A 366 -20.41 -27.36 -27.46
N LYS A 367 -21.67 -27.14 -27.05
CA LYS A 367 -22.14 -25.83 -26.56
C LYS A 367 -21.70 -25.52 -25.13
N ILE A 368 -21.62 -26.52 -24.26
CA ILE A 368 -21.02 -26.37 -22.93
C ILE A 368 -19.53 -26.00 -23.05
N GLU A 369 -18.77 -26.71 -23.90
CA GLU A 369 -17.36 -26.42 -24.21
C GLU A 369 -17.17 -25.01 -24.79
N GLU A 370 -18.02 -24.59 -25.74
CA GLU A 370 -17.97 -23.24 -26.31
C GLU A 370 -18.21 -22.16 -25.24
N MET A 371 -19.18 -22.37 -24.34
CA MET A 371 -19.44 -21.46 -23.23
C MET A 371 -18.26 -21.43 -22.24
N LEU A 372 -17.78 -22.59 -21.78
CA LEU A 372 -16.67 -22.69 -20.84
C LEU A 372 -15.40 -22.04 -21.37
N ARG A 373 -15.07 -22.25 -22.66
CA ARG A 373 -13.96 -21.56 -23.32
C ARG A 373 -14.11 -20.05 -23.22
N LYS A 374 -15.26 -19.49 -23.61
CA LYS A 374 -15.53 -18.04 -23.54
C LYS A 374 -15.56 -17.51 -22.10
N ILE A 375 -16.01 -18.30 -21.12
CA ILE A 375 -15.98 -17.95 -19.70
C ILE A 375 -14.52 -17.88 -19.19
N ARG A 376 -13.64 -18.77 -19.65
CA ARG A 376 -12.19 -18.74 -19.36
C ARG A 376 -11.44 -17.65 -20.11
N GLU A 377 -11.87 -17.29 -21.31
CA GLU A 377 -11.38 -16.13 -22.06
C GLU A 377 -11.74 -14.80 -21.37
N GLY A 378 -12.87 -14.76 -20.63
CA GLY A 378 -13.32 -13.57 -19.89
C GLY A 378 -13.84 -12.44 -20.80
N SER A 379 -14.41 -11.39 -20.21
CA SER A 379 -14.81 -10.21 -21.00
C SER A 379 -13.58 -9.46 -21.56
N PRO A 380 -13.72 -8.63 -22.62
CA PRO A 380 -12.61 -7.84 -23.15
C PRO A 380 -11.95 -6.94 -22.09
N LEU A 381 -12.73 -6.42 -21.14
CA LEU A 381 -12.22 -5.66 -19.99
C LEU A 381 -11.46 -6.56 -18.99
N GLU A 382 -11.98 -7.75 -18.70
CA GLU A 382 -11.27 -8.71 -17.84
C GLU A 382 -9.94 -9.18 -18.48
N GLN A 383 -9.89 -9.32 -19.81
CA GLN A 383 -8.66 -9.55 -20.58
C GLN A 383 -7.70 -8.35 -20.50
N ALA A 384 -8.20 -7.12 -20.66
CA ALA A 384 -7.42 -5.90 -20.54
C ALA A 384 -6.74 -5.79 -19.17
N ASP A 385 -7.49 -5.98 -18.09
CA ASP A 385 -6.99 -5.86 -16.71
C ASP A 385 -6.00 -6.98 -16.34
N VAL A 386 -6.25 -8.21 -16.79
CA VAL A 386 -5.30 -9.34 -16.65
C VAL A 386 -4.01 -9.06 -17.41
N TRP A 387 -4.09 -8.55 -18.65
CA TRP A 387 -2.91 -8.20 -19.44
C TRP A 387 -2.12 -7.03 -18.82
N ILE A 388 -2.80 -5.96 -18.38
CA ILE A 388 -2.17 -4.84 -17.70
C ILE A 388 -1.41 -5.33 -16.46
N ARG A 389 -2.03 -6.17 -15.63
CA ARG A 389 -1.43 -6.71 -14.41
C ARG A 389 -0.27 -7.67 -14.69
N ASP A 390 -0.46 -8.66 -15.56
CA ASP A 390 0.44 -9.82 -15.65
C ASP A 390 1.44 -9.73 -16.81
N ARG A 391 1.25 -8.81 -17.77
CA ARG A 391 2.12 -8.62 -18.95
C ARG A 391 2.71 -7.23 -19.09
N TYR A 392 2.02 -6.18 -18.64
CA TYR A 392 2.54 -4.81 -18.67
C TYR A 392 3.30 -4.46 -17.37
N TYR A 393 2.75 -4.74 -16.20
CA TYR A 393 3.40 -4.50 -14.90
C TYR A 393 4.35 -5.62 -14.46
N THR A 394 5.25 -6.05 -15.36
CA THR A 394 6.26 -7.05 -15.04
C THR A 394 7.22 -6.58 -13.93
N PRO A 395 7.87 -7.51 -13.20
CA PRO A 395 8.96 -7.18 -12.29
C PRO A 395 10.02 -6.29 -12.96
N ASP A 396 10.40 -6.58 -14.21
CA ASP A 396 11.34 -5.78 -14.99
C ASP A 396 10.90 -4.33 -15.26
N ARG A 397 9.60 -4.05 -15.41
CA ARG A 397 9.10 -2.67 -15.60
C ARG A 397 9.09 -1.90 -14.28
N LEU A 398 8.72 -2.58 -13.19
CA LEU A 398 8.69 -1.99 -11.84
C LEU A 398 10.06 -1.96 -11.17
N LYS A 399 11.08 -2.63 -11.71
CA LYS A 399 12.41 -2.75 -11.07
C LYS A 399 13.10 -1.41 -10.82
N ILE A 400 13.96 -1.39 -9.81
CA ILE A 400 14.87 -0.28 -9.53
C ILE A 400 16.29 -0.83 -9.45
N GLU A 401 17.18 -0.20 -10.21
CA GLU A 401 18.59 -0.53 -10.31
C GLU A 401 19.39 0.54 -9.56
N ARG A 402 20.23 0.10 -8.62
CA ARG A 402 21.14 0.95 -7.84
C ARG A 402 22.30 1.44 -8.71
N LEU A 403 23.08 2.42 -8.23
CA LEU A 403 24.29 2.89 -8.88
C LEU A 403 25.38 1.80 -9.00
N SER A 404 25.31 0.74 -8.19
CA SER A 404 26.13 -0.46 -8.33
C SER A 404 25.74 -1.38 -9.50
N GLY A 405 24.51 -1.24 -10.02
CA GLY A 405 23.87 -2.23 -10.90
C GLY A 405 23.03 -3.28 -10.15
N ASP A 406 23.06 -3.29 -8.81
CA ASP A 406 22.26 -4.22 -8.01
C ASP A 406 20.78 -3.86 -8.01
N MET A 407 19.93 -4.89 -7.90
CA MET A 407 18.49 -4.71 -7.83
C MET A 407 18.04 -4.28 -6.44
N LEU A 408 17.24 -3.22 -6.35
CA LEU A 408 16.51 -2.83 -5.13
C LEU A 408 15.10 -3.46 -5.14
N PRO A 409 14.78 -4.37 -4.21
CA PRO A 409 13.44 -4.97 -4.10
C PRO A 409 12.38 -3.94 -3.68
N MET A 410 11.18 -4.02 -4.28
CA MET A 410 10.12 -3.01 -4.11
C MET A 410 9.40 -3.06 -2.76
N ASP A 411 9.53 -4.17 -2.03
CA ASP A 411 9.22 -4.28 -0.59
C ASP A 411 10.12 -3.37 0.26
N ARG A 412 11.35 -3.09 -0.18
CA ARG A 412 12.38 -2.30 0.54
C ARG A 412 12.51 -0.86 0.02
N CYS A 413 11.54 -0.39 -0.76
CA CYS A 413 11.49 0.98 -1.27
C CYS A 413 10.72 1.89 -0.31
N TYR A 414 11.45 2.65 0.51
CA TYR A 414 10.92 3.70 1.38
C TYR A 414 10.56 4.96 0.57
N ILE A 415 9.40 5.57 0.85
CA ILE A 415 9.02 6.90 0.36
C ILE A 415 8.31 7.66 1.49
N ASN A 416 8.63 8.94 1.65
CA ASN A 416 7.93 9.85 2.55
C ASN A 416 7.11 10.87 1.76
N LEU A 417 5.95 11.23 2.32
CA LEU A 417 5.07 12.28 1.81
C LEU A 417 4.69 13.21 2.97
N ALA A 418 4.62 14.51 2.70
CA ALA A 418 4.09 15.50 3.63
C ALA A 418 3.10 16.43 2.93
N ILE A 419 2.10 16.92 3.66
CA ILE A 419 1.09 17.86 3.15
C ILE A 419 1.75 19.22 2.85
N VAL A 420 1.53 19.72 1.64
CA VAL A 420 1.93 21.08 1.26
C VAL A 420 0.83 22.05 1.67
N VAL A 421 1.14 22.95 2.60
CA VAL A 421 0.32 24.13 2.86
C VAL A 421 0.74 25.20 1.86
N GLU A 422 -0.11 25.49 0.86
CA GLU A 422 0.09 26.68 0.03
C GLU A 422 -0.03 27.94 0.88
N ALA A 423 1.08 28.66 1.04
CA ALA A 423 1.12 29.97 1.67
C ALA A 423 0.46 31.02 0.75
N LYS A 424 -0.87 31.04 0.73
CA LYS A 424 -1.65 32.15 0.15
C LYS A 424 -1.21 33.45 0.84
N LYS A 425 -0.63 34.37 0.06
CA LYS A 425 0.14 35.53 0.52
C LYS A 425 -0.67 36.54 1.34
N SER A 426 -0.86 36.30 2.64
CA SER A 426 -1.26 37.32 3.61
C SER A 426 -0.04 38.18 3.99
N ARG A 427 0.21 39.27 3.25
CA ARG A 427 1.22 40.28 3.59
C ARG A 427 0.77 41.15 4.77
N HIS A 428 0.76 40.61 5.99
CA HIS A 428 0.70 41.40 7.22
C HIS A 428 1.49 40.68 8.34
N PRO A 429 2.67 41.20 8.74
CA PRO A 429 3.33 40.80 9.97
C PRO A 429 2.78 41.66 11.12
N GLU A 430 1.80 41.13 11.85
CA GLU A 430 1.34 41.72 13.12
C GLU A 430 1.59 40.75 14.28
N GLU A 431 1.61 41.31 15.49
CA GLU A 431 2.39 40.83 16.63
C GLU A 431 1.74 39.68 17.42
N GLY A 432 2.57 38.92 18.13
CA GLY A 432 2.19 38.41 19.47
C GLY A 432 1.66 36.99 19.60
N SER A 433 2.53 35.98 19.49
CA SER A 433 2.42 34.77 20.34
C SER A 433 3.70 33.92 20.37
N GLU A 434 4.64 34.27 21.26
CA GLU A 434 5.73 33.37 21.66
C GLU A 434 5.21 32.20 22.52
N LYS A 435 4.62 31.17 21.88
CA LYS A 435 4.40 29.81 22.42
C LYS A 435 3.83 28.88 21.34
N ASP A 436 4.69 28.37 20.46
CA ASP A 436 4.96 26.93 20.37
C ASP A 436 6.15 26.67 19.43
N ALA A 437 6.96 25.65 19.73
CA ALA A 437 8.30 25.49 19.17
C ALA A 437 8.31 24.70 17.85
N ALA A 438 7.87 25.33 16.77
CA ALA A 438 8.24 24.89 15.41
C ALA A 438 9.75 25.08 15.17
N SER A 439 10.36 24.25 14.33
CA SER A 439 11.82 24.16 14.23
C SER A 439 12.47 25.37 13.55
N HIS A 440 13.22 26.19 14.31
CA HIS A 440 14.09 27.25 13.79
C HIS A 440 15.40 26.70 13.20
N THR A 441 15.31 25.90 12.13
CA THR A 441 16.44 25.67 11.22
C THR A 441 16.79 26.97 10.48
N SER A 442 18.06 27.15 10.12
CA SER A 442 18.46 28.31 9.29
C SER A 442 17.89 28.14 7.88
N PRO A 443 17.24 29.17 7.28
CA PRO A 443 16.78 29.13 5.90
C PRO A 443 17.95 29.02 4.89
N PHE A 444 19.18 29.27 5.34
CA PHE A 444 20.41 29.12 4.56
C PHE A 444 21.06 27.73 4.72
N SER A 445 20.52 26.87 5.58
CA SER A 445 21.05 25.52 5.79
C SER A 445 20.94 24.63 4.55
N LEU A 446 21.84 23.66 4.41
CA LEU A 446 21.75 22.69 3.31
C LEU A 446 20.43 21.90 3.35
N ALA A 447 19.93 21.54 4.54
CA ALA A 447 18.65 20.86 4.70
C ALA A 447 17.46 21.67 4.13
N ALA A 448 17.41 22.97 4.41
CA ALA A 448 16.41 23.89 3.86
C ALA A 448 16.61 24.08 2.34
N ARG A 449 17.86 24.32 1.87
CA ARG A 449 18.19 24.43 0.45
C ARG A 449 17.74 23.21 -0.35
N LEU A 450 17.85 22.01 0.22
CA LEU A 450 17.46 20.74 -0.39
C LEU A 450 15.99 20.34 -0.15
N LYS A 451 15.25 21.02 0.74
CA LYS A 451 13.93 20.58 1.27
C LYS A 451 13.95 19.11 1.76
N VAL A 452 14.93 18.77 2.59
CA VAL A 452 15.02 17.44 3.23
C VAL A 452 14.75 17.50 4.73
N GLU A 453 14.29 18.63 5.26
CA GLU A 453 13.93 18.80 6.66
C GLU A 453 12.85 17.80 7.08
N THR A 454 12.89 17.33 8.34
CA THR A 454 11.87 16.42 8.85
C THR A 454 10.61 17.25 9.20
N PRO A 455 9.48 17.04 8.52
CA PRO A 455 8.26 17.78 8.82
C PRO A 455 7.67 17.33 10.15
N GLU A 456 6.81 18.15 10.75
CA GLU A 456 6.01 17.73 11.90
C GLU A 456 5.18 16.48 11.59
N THR A 457 5.03 15.59 12.58
CA THR A 457 4.19 14.38 12.46
C THR A 457 2.72 14.68 12.16
N SER A 458 2.28 15.92 12.42
CA SER A 458 0.94 16.46 12.10
C SER A 458 0.64 16.50 10.59
N ILE A 459 1.66 16.66 9.74
CA ILE A 459 1.53 16.81 8.28
C ILE A 459 2.16 15.65 7.48
N GLN A 460 2.70 14.63 8.14
CA GLN A 460 3.22 13.43 7.49
C GLN A 460 2.08 12.55 6.95
N VAL A 461 2.27 11.96 5.78
CA VAL A 461 1.29 11.07 5.12
C VAL A 461 1.95 9.75 4.77
N GLU A 462 1.42 8.65 5.32
CA GLU A 462 1.81 7.31 4.93
C GLU A 462 1.23 6.94 3.56
N LEU A 463 1.96 6.18 2.75
CA LEU A 463 1.48 5.79 1.41
C LEU A 463 0.12 5.07 1.44
N ARG A 464 -0.12 4.20 2.43
CA ARG A 464 -1.40 3.50 2.59
C ARG A 464 -2.58 4.46 2.79
N SER A 465 -2.39 5.55 3.55
CA SER A 465 -3.44 6.53 3.91
C SER A 465 -3.67 7.64 2.88
N LEU A 466 -3.06 7.52 1.69
CA LEU A 466 -3.11 8.52 0.63
C LEU A 466 -4.55 8.93 0.24
N PHE A 467 -5.48 7.98 0.22
CA PHE A 467 -6.89 8.17 -0.12
C PHE A 467 -7.83 8.16 1.11
N ASP A 468 -7.29 8.32 2.32
CA ASP A 468 -8.08 8.37 3.54
C ASP A 468 -8.81 9.71 3.70
N GLN A 469 -9.98 9.65 4.34
CA GLN A 469 -10.81 10.82 4.62
C GLN A 469 -10.08 11.82 5.51
N ARG A 470 -10.08 13.08 5.09
CA ARG A 470 -9.43 14.20 5.79
C ARG A 470 -10.30 15.45 5.71
N LYS A 471 -10.00 16.45 6.52
CA LYS A 471 -10.62 17.77 6.37
C LYS A 471 -9.90 18.56 5.29
N ASP A 472 -10.67 19.28 4.48
CA ASP A 472 -10.14 20.32 3.60
C ASP A 472 -9.87 21.62 4.39
N SER A 473 -9.44 22.68 3.68
CA SER A 473 -9.19 24.00 4.26
C SER A 473 -10.45 24.73 4.77
N ASN A 474 -11.65 24.26 4.41
CA ASN A 474 -12.93 24.74 4.92
C ASN A 474 -13.45 23.90 6.10
N GLY A 475 -12.74 22.84 6.49
CA GLY A 475 -13.12 21.91 7.56
C GLY A 475 -14.11 20.81 7.14
N GLN A 476 -14.48 20.73 5.86
CA GLN A 476 -15.34 19.70 5.29
C GLN A 476 -14.57 18.39 5.13
N THR A 477 -15.19 17.27 5.51
CA THR A 477 -14.60 15.94 5.28
C THR A 477 -14.64 15.58 3.79
N ILE A 478 -13.47 15.48 3.17
CA ILE A 478 -13.26 15.03 1.80
C ILE A 478 -12.57 13.67 1.78
N GLN A 479 -12.81 12.89 0.73
CA GLN A 479 -11.94 11.76 0.37
C GLN A 479 -11.14 12.16 -0.87
N PRO A 480 -9.82 12.42 -0.76
CA PRO A 480 -9.01 12.82 -1.91
C PRO A 480 -9.05 11.77 -3.01
N ARG A 481 -9.11 12.21 -4.26
CA ARG A 481 -9.04 11.39 -5.48
C ARG A 481 -8.18 12.01 -6.57
N ARG A 482 -8.02 13.34 -6.56
CA ARG A 482 -7.09 14.12 -7.39
C ARG A 482 -5.93 14.57 -6.51
N ILE A 483 -4.74 14.04 -6.72
CA ILE A 483 -3.60 14.24 -5.81
C ILE A 483 -2.38 14.71 -6.59
N LEU A 484 -1.82 15.86 -6.21
CA LEU A 484 -0.57 16.40 -6.77
C LEU A 484 0.58 16.07 -5.84
N ILE A 485 1.63 15.42 -6.37
CA ILE A 485 2.83 15.03 -5.63
C ILE A 485 4.04 15.74 -6.24
N ARG A 486 4.45 16.83 -5.60
CA ARG A 486 5.64 17.61 -5.96
C ARG A 486 6.91 16.91 -5.43
N GLY A 487 8.05 17.15 -6.05
CA GLY A 487 9.32 16.62 -5.59
C GLY A 487 10.52 16.99 -6.46
N ARG A 488 11.68 17.16 -5.84
CA ARG A 488 12.94 17.51 -6.51
C ARG A 488 13.50 16.36 -7.36
N ALA A 489 14.62 16.60 -8.04
CA ALA A 489 15.41 15.54 -8.65
C ALA A 489 15.94 14.56 -7.56
N GLY A 490 16.16 13.29 -7.92
CA GLY A 490 16.75 12.29 -7.02
C GLY A 490 15.90 11.80 -5.83
N VAL A 491 14.80 12.48 -5.48
CA VAL A 491 13.98 12.16 -4.28
C VAL A 491 13.11 10.91 -4.41
N GLY A 492 12.91 10.39 -5.64
CA GLY A 492 12.21 9.11 -5.86
C GLY A 492 10.76 9.20 -6.37
N LYS A 493 10.35 10.26 -7.07
CA LYS A 493 8.97 10.38 -7.64
C LYS A 493 8.54 9.14 -8.47
N THR A 494 9.36 8.70 -9.43
CA THR A 494 9.07 7.48 -10.22
C THR A 494 9.17 6.19 -9.38
N THR A 495 10.02 6.16 -8.35
CA THR A 495 10.05 5.05 -7.37
C THR A 495 8.73 4.93 -6.64
N LEU A 496 8.14 6.05 -6.23
CA LEU A 496 6.81 6.11 -5.64
C LEU A 496 5.73 5.59 -6.62
N CYS A 497 5.72 6.04 -7.88
CA CYS A 497 4.78 5.53 -8.89
C CYS A 497 4.88 4.01 -9.05
N LYS A 498 6.11 3.47 -9.15
CA LYS A 498 6.36 2.02 -9.20
C LYS A 498 5.89 1.30 -7.94
N LYS A 499 6.12 1.90 -6.75
CA LYS A 499 5.70 1.37 -5.45
C LYS A 499 4.17 1.33 -5.30
N MET A 500 3.46 2.37 -5.74
CA MET A 500 1.99 2.42 -5.77
C MET A 500 1.40 1.29 -6.62
N VAL A 501 1.94 1.11 -7.84
CA VAL A 501 1.52 0.03 -8.76
C VAL A 501 1.80 -1.34 -8.15
N HIS A 502 3.02 -1.56 -7.66
CA HIS A 502 3.42 -2.81 -7.00
C HIS A 502 2.49 -3.19 -5.85
N ASP A 503 2.22 -2.25 -4.95
CA ASP A 503 1.44 -2.51 -3.74
C ASP A 503 -0.07 -2.69 -4.05
N PHE A 504 -0.60 -1.99 -5.06
CA PHE A 504 -1.96 -2.24 -5.58
C PHE A 504 -2.11 -3.67 -6.12
N ILE A 505 -1.13 -4.15 -6.90
CA ILE A 505 -1.14 -5.49 -7.49
C ILE A 505 -0.99 -6.54 -6.39
N ASN A 506 0.14 -6.51 -5.67
CA ASN A 506 0.62 -7.59 -4.81
C ASN A 506 -0.05 -7.62 -3.44
N TYR A 507 -0.35 -6.47 -2.83
CA TYR A 507 -0.98 -6.39 -1.50
C TYR A 507 -2.45 -5.98 -1.56
N GLY A 508 -2.95 -5.56 -2.72
CA GLY A 508 -4.35 -5.14 -2.87
C GLY A 508 -4.67 -3.78 -2.28
N THR A 509 -3.64 -2.97 -2.00
CA THR A 509 -3.77 -1.60 -1.53
C THR A 509 -4.79 -0.83 -2.36
N TRP A 510 -5.78 -0.22 -1.71
CA TRP A 510 -6.89 0.53 -2.34
C TRP A 510 -7.84 -0.25 -3.28
N LYS A 511 -7.86 -1.59 -3.33
CA LYS A 511 -8.86 -2.36 -4.13
C LYS A 511 -10.33 -2.03 -3.74
N GLY A 512 -10.56 -1.58 -2.51
CA GLY A 512 -11.85 -1.04 -2.05
C GLY A 512 -12.27 0.28 -2.72
N LEU A 513 -11.33 1.04 -3.30
CA LEU A 513 -11.58 2.33 -3.96
C LEU A 513 -11.44 2.26 -5.49
N PHE A 514 -10.56 1.40 -6.00
CA PHE A 514 -10.26 1.24 -7.42
C PHE A 514 -10.26 -0.24 -7.83
N ASP A 515 -10.81 -0.55 -9.01
CA ASP A 515 -10.62 -1.86 -9.66
C ASP A 515 -9.25 -1.94 -10.34
N ARG A 516 -8.72 -0.78 -10.75
CA ARG A 516 -7.68 -0.66 -11.78
C ARG A 516 -6.75 0.52 -11.54
N VAL A 517 -5.47 0.34 -11.88
CA VAL A 517 -4.44 1.40 -11.89
C VAL A 517 -3.78 1.47 -13.27
N LEU A 518 -3.74 2.68 -13.86
CA LEU A 518 -3.10 2.99 -15.13
C LEU A 518 -1.92 3.96 -14.89
N TRP A 519 -0.71 3.42 -14.77
CA TRP A 519 0.52 4.21 -14.67
C TRP A 519 1.05 4.55 -16.07
N VAL A 520 1.04 5.86 -16.35
CA VAL A 520 1.46 6.49 -17.60
C VAL A 520 2.71 7.34 -17.31
N PRO A 521 3.91 6.93 -17.77
CA PRO A 521 5.09 7.78 -17.75
C PRO A 521 4.93 8.88 -18.80
N LEU A 522 4.69 10.12 -18.38
CA LEU A 522 4.27 11.20 -19.28
C LEU A 522 5.32 11.54 -20.37
N ARG A 523 6.62 11.36 -20.08
CA ARG A 523 7.68 11.50 -21.11
C ARG A 523 7.48 10.63 -22.34
N ARG A 524 6.81 9.47 -22.23
CA ARG A 524 6.57 8.57 -23.37
C ARG A 524 5.59 9.15 -24.40
N LEU A 525 4.87 10.21 -24.04
CA LEU A 525 4.05 11.00 -24.97
C LEU A 525 4.87 12.04 -25.75
N LYS A 526 6.16 12.21 -25.45
CA LYS A 526 7.05 13.11 -26.20
C LYS A 526 7.39 12.47 -27.56
N GLY A 527 7.58 13.31 -28.58
CA GLY A 527 7.86 12.85 -29.95
C GLY A 527 6.68 12.26 -30.72
N TRP A 528 5.50 12.03 -30.10
CA TRP A 528 4.33 11.53 -30.82
C TRP A 528 3.86 12.52 -31.90
N PRO A 529 3.40 12.05 -33.09
CA PRO A 529 2.64 12.86 -34.03
C PRO A 529 1.33 13.36 -33.39
N ALA A 530 0.88 14.57 -33.75
CA ALA A 530 -0.29 15.19 -33.13
C ALA A 530 -1.56 14.32 -33.14
N ALA A 531 -1.80 13.59 -34.24
CA ALA A 531 -2.96 12.70 -34.38
C ALA A 531 -3.05 11.59 -33.32
N LEU A 532 -1.93 11.15 -32.73
CA LEU A 532 -1.89 10.07 -31.73
C LEU A 532 -2.23 10.54 -30.31
N TYR A 533 -2.45 11.84 -30.06
CA TYR A 533 -2.81 12.35 -28.74
C TYR A 533 -4.31 12.11 -28.48
N ASN A 534 -4.62 10.87 -28.09
CA ASN A 534 -5.93 10.39 -27.69
C ASN A 534 -5.80 9.12 -26.80
N LEU A 535 -6.88 8.72 -26.11
CA LEU A 535 -6.84 7.56 -25.20
C LEU A 535 -6.71 6.21 -25.94
N GLU A 536 -7.26 6.08 -27.15
CA GLU A 536 -7.20 4.85 -27.94
C GLU A 536 -5.74 4.51 -28.25
N GLU A 537 -4.98 5.51 -28.72
CA GLU A 537 -3.57 5.34 -29.07
C GLU A 537 -2.66 5.27 -27.82
N LEU A 538 -3.05 5.86 -26.70
CA LEU A 538 -2.41 5.59 -25.40
C LEU A 538 -2.52 4.10 -25.02
N PHE A 539 -3.72 3.51 -25.12
CA PHE A 539 -3.92 2.10 -24.76
C PHE A 539 -3.29 1.15 -25.78
N SER A 540 -3.36 1.50 -27.06
CA SER A 540 -2.68 0.88 -28.21
C SER A 540 -1.16 0.72 -27.99
N TYR A 541 -0.43 1.84 -27.90
CA TYR A 541 1.03 1.83 -27.95
C TYR A 541 1.67 1.44 -26.62
N GLU A 542 1.15 1.96 -25.50
CA GLU A 542 1.79 1.74 -24.19
C GLU A 542 1.40 0.37 -23.59
N TYR A 543 0.13 -0.01 -23.64
CA TYR A 543 -0.39 -1.19 -22.93
C TYR A 543 -0.57 -2.44 -23.80
N PHE A 544 -1.12 -2.31 -25.03
CA PHE A 544 -1.66 -3.45 -25.79
C PHE A 544 -1.02 -3.72 -27.16
N ALA A 545 0.16 -3.16 -27.43
CA ALA A 545 0.85 -3.27 -28.73
C ALA A 545 1.11 -4.73 -29.19
N GLN A 546 1.12 -5.70 -28.27
CA GLN A 546 1.31 -7.14 -28.57
C GLN A 546 0.04 -7.99 -28.35
N HIS A 547 -1.13 -7.39 -28.06
CA HIS A 547 -2.35 -8.14 -27.78
C HIS A 547 -3.09 -8.57 -29.05
N ARG A 548 -3.42 -9.87 -29.18
CA ARG A 548 -4.08 -10.42 -30.37
C ARG A 548 -5.48 -9.86 -30.63
N ASN A 549 -6.21 -9.50 -29.58
CA ASN A 549 -7.55 -8.92 -29.64
C ASN A 549 -7.53 -7.43 -29.27
N ARG A 550 -6.52 -6.66 -29.74
CA ARG A 550 -6.25 -5.27 -29.33
C ARG A 550 -7.51 -4.37 -29.38
N ILE A 551 -8.26 -4.43 -30.48
CA ILE A 551 -9.37 -3.49 -30.75
C ILE A 551 -10.45 -3.61 -29.67
N ALA A 552 -11.08 -4.78 -29.52
CA ALA A 552 -12.20 -4.97 -28.60
C ALA A 552 -11.84 -4.74 -27.11
N ILE A 553 -10.57 -4.97 -26.71
CA ILE A 553 -10.14 -4.69 -25.34
C ILE A 553 -9.89 -3.19 -25.10
N ILE A 554 -9.53 -2.43 -26.13
CA ILE A 554 -9.38 -0.96 -26.06
C ILE A 554 -10.77 -0.30 -26.06
N GLU A 555 -11.70 -0.74 -26.89
CA GLU A 555 -13.07 -0.19 -26.97
C GLU A 555 -13.81 -0.25 -25.63
N GLU A 556 -13.76 -1.39 -24.92
CA GLU A 556 -14.38 -1.54 -23.61
C GLU A 556 -13.60 -0.81 -22.50
N LEU A 557 -12.27 -0.72 -22.60
CA LEU A 557 -11.46 0.06 -21.67
C LEU A 557 -11.73 1.57 -21.79
N LEU A 558 -11.84 2.09 -23.01
CA LEU A 558 -12.24 3.47 -23.32
C LEU A 558 -13.60 3.76 -22.69
N ARG A 559 -14.60 2.93 -22.98
CA ARG A 559 -15.96 3.07 -22.41
C ARG A 559 -15.93 3.16 -20.89
N VAL A 560 -15.15 2.31 -20.22
CA VAL A 560 -15.03 2.33 -18.75
C VAL A 560 -14.38 3.62 -18.25
N VAL A 561 -13.31 4.12 -18.90
CA VAL A 561 -12.65 5.38 -18.53
C VAL A 561 -13.57 6.59 -18.77
N GLU A 562 -14.22 6.66 -19.93
CA GLU A 562 -15.08 7.78 -20.33
C GLU A 562 -16.43 7.82 -19.60
N SER A 563 -16.92 6.68 -19.08
CA SER A 563 -18.18 6.58 -18.31
C SER A 563 -18.20 7.31 -16.96
N ASN A 564 -17.22 8.16 -16.67
CA ASN A 564 -17.01 8.84 -15.38
C ASN A 564 -16.81 7.86 -14.19
N ASN A 565 -16.44 6.62 -14.47
CA ASN A 565 -16.27 5.57 -13.46
C ASN A 565 -15.03 5.83 -12.59
N LYS A 566 -15.28 6.25 -11.34
CA LYS A 566 -14.24 6.56 -10.33
C LYS A 566 -13.48 5.33 -9.80
N ARG A 567 -13.62 4.15 -10.42
CA ARG A 567 -12.87 2.92 -10.10
C ARG A 567 -11.56 2.75 -10.87
N THR A 568 -11.29 3.58 -11.89
CA THR A 568 -9.94 3.66 -12.50
C THR A 568 -9.14 4.76 -11.84
N LEU A 569 -7.92 4.45 -11.37
CA LEU A 569 -6.92 5.43 -10.93
C LEU A 569 -5.85 5.61 -12.03
N PHE A 570 -5.65 6.85 -12.48
CA PHE A 570 -4.48 7.19 -13.29
C PHE A 570 -3.30 7.60 -12.40
N ILE A 571 -2.09 7.16 -12.74
CA ILE A 571 -0.85 7.65 -12.13
C ILE A 571 -0.01 8.25 -13.26
N LEU A 572 0.04 9.58 -13.31
CA LEU A 572 0.72 10.35 -14.35
C LEU A 572 2.10 10.76 -13.83
N ASP A 573 3.14 10.05 -14.27
CA ASP A 573 4.50 10.21 -13.76
C ASP A 573 5.31 11.18 -14.62
N GLY A 574 5.75 12.30 -14.04
CA GLY A 574 6.66 13.27 -14.68
C GLY A 574 5.98 14.34 -15.53
N LEU A 575 5.04 15.11 -14.97
CA LEU A 575 4.44 16.26 -15.67
C LEU A 575 5.49 17.33 -16.03
N ASP A 576 6.57 17.42 -15.25
CA ASP A 576 7.73 18.26 -15.55
C ASP A 576 8.43 17.91 -16.87
N GLU A 577 8.28 16.69 -17.36
CA GLU A 577 8.98 16.18 -18.54
C GLU A 577 8.26 16.55 -19.87
N ILE A 578 7.03 17.07 -19.77
CA ILE A 578 6.18 17.50 -20.91
C ILE A 578 5.55 18.89 -20.74
N SER A 579 5.98 19.68 -19.75
CA SER A 579 5.37 20.98 -19.39
C SER A 579 5.24 21.96 -20.57
N GLN A 580 6.26 22.04 -21.43
CA GLN A 580 6.26 22.85 -22.67
C GLN A 580 5.18 22.48 -23.71
N HIS A 581 4.49 21.36 -23.55
CA HIS A 581 3.38 20.95 -24.42
C HIS A 581 2.00 21.40 -23.91
N LEU A 582 1.96 22.08 -22.76
CA LEU A 582 0.75 22.59 -22.13
C LEU A 582 0.38 24.01 -22.61
N ASP A 583 1.37 24.81 -23.03
CA ASP A 583 1.26 26.26 -23.25
C ASP A 583 0.63 26.68 -24.58
N GLY A 584 -0.42 25.99 -25.04
CA GLY A 584 -1.19 26.44 -26.21
C GLY A 584 -2.36 25.54 -26.62
N ASN A 585 -3.37 26.13 -27.26
CA ASN A 585 -4.56 25.43 -27.78
C ASN A 585 -4.18 24.51 -28.96
N ASN A 586 -3.91 23.24 -28.66
CA ASN A 586 -3.66 22.20 -29.64
C ASN A 586 -3.94 20.82 -29.03
N GLN A 587 -4.17 19.82 -29.91
CA GLN A 587 -4.54 18.45 -29.54
C GLN A 587 -3.62 17.81 -28.47
N LYS A 588 -2.34 18.19 -28.40
CA LYS A 588 -1.42 17.68 -27.36
C LYS A 588 -1.77 18.22 -25.98
N SER A 589 -2.02 19.53 -25.87
CA SER A 589 -2.44 20.16 -24.61
C SER A 589 -3.83 19.69 -24.22
N ASP A 590 -4.77 19.65 -25.16
CA ASP A 590 -6.14 19.17 -24.93
C ASP A 590 -6.16 17.74 -24.34
N PHE A 591 -5.34 16.84 -24.89
CA PHE A 591 -5.22 15.46 -24.40
C PHE A 591 -4.53 15.36 -23.04
N VAL A 592 -3.46 16.11 -22.81
CA VAL A 592 -2.79 16.11 -21.50
C VAL A 592 -3.69 16.74 -20.42
N GLN A 593 -4.44 17.79 -20.75
CA GLN A 593 -5.47 18.35 -19.87
C GLN A 593 -6.59 17.34 -19.60
N HIS A 594 -7.02 16.55 -20.59
CA HIS A 594 -7.97 15.45 -20.40
C HIS A 594 -7.44 14.35 -19.46
N LEU A 595 -6.16 14.00 -19.53
CA LEU A 595 -5.52 13.09 -18.57
C LEU A 595 -5.43 13.71 -17.16
N LEU A 596 -5.03 14.98 -17.06
CA LEU A 596 -4.94 15.70 -15.78
C LEU A 596 -6.31 15.92 -15.13
N ASN A 597 -7.40 15.97 -15.89
CA ASN A 597 -8.77 16.16 -15.40
C ASN A 597 -9.55 14.87 -15.08
N GLN A 598 -8.91 13.70 -15.14
CA GLN A 598 -9.53 12.42 -14.76
C GLN A 598 -10.09 12.43 -13.33
N SER A 599 -11.24 11.75 -13.15
CA SER A 599 -12.01 11.70 -11.89
C SER A 599 -11.27 11.03 -10.71
N SER A 600 -10.17 10.34 -10.96
CA SER A 600 -9.23 9.85 -9.93
C SER A 600 -7.83 9.74 -10.54
N VAL A 601 -6.90 10.56 -10.05
CA VAL A 601 -5.58 10.78 -10.65
C VAL A 601 -4.54 11.15 -9.59
N ILE A 602 -3.36 10.56 -9.69
CA ILE A 602 -2.13 11.02 -9.04
C ILE A 602 -1.24 11.63 -10.11
N ILE A 603 -0.71 12.83 -9.85
CA ILE A 603 0.17 13.57 -10.76
C ILE A 603 1.50 13.77 -10.04
N THR A 604 2.63 13.33 -10.62
CA THR A 604 3.96 13.65 -10.07
C THR A 604 4.63 14.78 -10.88
N THR A 605 5.27 15.72 -10.19
CA THR A 605 5.92 16.87 -10.85
C THR A 605 7.06 17.49 -10.04
N ARG A 606 7.79 18.46 -10.59
CA ARG A 606 8.77 19.30 -9.86
C ARG A 606 8.09 20.54 -9.26
N PRO A 607 8.56 21.06 -8.11
CA PRO A 607 7.86 22.13 -7.39
C PRO A 607 7.59 23.41 -8.19
N HIS A 608 8.45 23.73 -9.17
CA HIS A 608 8.35 24.92 -10.03
C HIS A 608 7.33 24.78 -11.18
N VAL A 609 6.85 23.57 -11.49
CA VAL A 609 5.86 23.38 -12.56
C VAL A 609 4.47 23.66 -12.01
N LEU A 610 3.75 24.56 -12.67
CA LEU A 610 2.37 24.89 -12.37
C LEU A 610 1.43 23.95 -13.15
N LEU A 611 0.23 23.72 -12.60
CA LEU A 611 -0.84 23.09 -13.38
C LEU A 611 -1.39 24.11 -14.39
N PRO A 612 -1.64 23.71 -15.66
CA PRO A 612 -2.09 24.63 -16.69
C PRO A 612 -3.56 25.06 -16.48
N ALA A 613 -3.93 26.17 -17.13
CA ALA A 613 -5.26 26.76 -17.01
C ALA A 613 -6.36 25.76 -17.42
N GLY A 614 -7.39 25.62 -16.59
CA GLY A 614 -8.50 24.68 -16.83
C GLY A 614 -8.22 23.24 -16.39
N VAL A 615 -7.12 22.95 -15.70
CA VAL A 615 -7.01 21.75 -14.88
C VAL A 615 -7.74 21.96 -13.55
N HIS A 616 -8.60 21.02 -13.16
CA HIS A 616 -9.31 21.05 -11.88
C HIS A 616 -8.31 20.98 -10.72
N SER A 617 -8.54 21.72 -9.64
CA SER A 617 -7.70 21.70 -8.45
C SER A 617 -7.47 20.28 -7.90
N PRO A 618 -6.30 20.00 -7.31
CA PRO A 618 -6.12 18.78 -6.53
C PRO A 618 -6.94 18.84 -5.23
N ASP A 619 -7.43 17.69 -4.79
CA ASP A 619 -8.06 17.50 -3.47
C ASP A 619 -7.00 17.47 -2.35
N LEU A 620 -5.74 17.19 -2.71
CA LEU A 620 -4.61 17.04 -1.81
C LEU A 620 -3.30 17.37 -2.55
N GLU A 621 -2.50 18.28 -1.99
CA GLU A 621 -1.12 18.50 -2.41
C GLU A 621 -0.12 17.91 -1.42
N LEU A 622 0.87 17.21 -1.94
CA LEU A 622 1.95 16.57 -1.19
C LEU A 622 3.31 16.96 -1.78
N GLU A 623 4.33 16.99 -0.93
CA GLU A 623 5.73 17.00 -1.37
C GLU A 623 6.40 15.69 -0.93
N THR A 624 7.14 15.07 -1.85
CA THR A 624 8.01 13.94 -1.54
C THR A 624 9.24 14.45 -0.83
N ILE A 625 9.44 13.97 0.40
CA ILE A 625 10.61 14.31 1.23
C ILE A 625 11.60 13.14 1.16
N GLY A 626 12.89 13.45 1.24
CA GLY A 626 13.94 12.44 1.36
C GLY A 626 13.79 11.56 2.60
N PHE A 627 14.69 10.59 2.77
CA PHE A 627 14.73 9.71 3.92
C PHE A 627 14.79 10.50 5.24
N TYR A 628 14.04 10.03 6.23
CA TYR A 628 14.20 10.44 7.62
C TYR A 628 15.48 9.80 8.20
N PRO A 629 16.08 10.35 9.27
CA PRO A 629 17.35 9.83 9.79
C PRO A 629 17.33 8.34 10.20
N HIS A 630 16.17 7.79 10.56
CA HIS A 630 16.03 6.35 10.82
C HIS A 630 16.01 5.51 9.53
N GLN A 631 15.36 5.98 8.47
CA GLN A 631 15.36 5.30 7.16
C GLN A 631 16.72 5.30 6.48
N VAL A 632 17.57 6.31 6.73
CA VAL A 632 18.99 6.26 6.31
C VAL A 632 19.69 5.04 6.94
N LYS A 633 19.42 4.77 8.23
CA LYS A 633 19.90 3.57 8.93
C LYS A 633 19.31 2.27 8.37
N GLU A 634 18.00 2.22 8.13
CA GLU A 634 17.33 1.05 7.54
C GLU A 634 17.84 0.75 6.13
N TYR A 635 18.04 1.78 5.30
CA TYR A 635 18.62 1.66 3.96
C TYR A 635 20.06 1.13 4.02
N LEU A 636 20.87 1.60 4.97
CA LEU A 636 22.23 1.07 5.18
C LEU A 636 22.20 -0.42 5.57
N GLN A 637 21.29 -0.82 6.47
CA GLN A 637 21.07 -2.22 6.85
C GLN A 637 20.55 -3.08 5.68
N ALA A 638 19.76 -2.51 4.77
CA ALA A 638 19.29 -3.16 3.56
C ALA A 638 20.30 -3.14 2.39
N THR A 639 21.50 -2.55 2.60
CA THR A 639 22.54 -2.36 1.58
C THR A 639 23.84 -3.09 1.95
N PHE A 640 24.28 -3.01 3.20
CA PHE A 640 25.48 -3.69 3.67
C PHE A 640 25.12 -4.93 4.50
N ALA A 641 25.54 -6.11 4.02
CA ALA A 641 25.41 -7.37 4.76
C ALA A 641 26.34 -7.47 5.99
N ASP A 642 27.37 -6.62 6.07
CA ASP A 642 28.28 -6.50 7.21
C ASP A 642 27.78 -5.40 8.16
N PRO A 643 27.35 -5.74 9.40
CA PRO A 643 26.89 -4.77 10.38
C PRO A 643 27.95 -3.72 10.76
N LYS A 644 29.24 -4.05 10.66
CA LYS A 644 30.31 -3.10 10.99
C LYS A 644 30.32 -1.92 10.01
N ARG A 645 30.17 -2.18 8.71
CA ARG A 645 30.06 -1.10 7.70
C ARG A 645 28.90 -0.16 8.00
N VAL A 646 27.78 -0.69 8.49
CA VAL A 646 26.61 0.09 8.88
C VAL A 646 26.94 1.02 10.08
N GLU A 647 27.71 0.55 11.06
CA GLU A 647 28.19 1.35 12.19
C GLU A 647 29.27 2.37 11.79
N ASP A 648 30.21 1.99 10.91
CA ASP A 648 31.25 2.87 10.37
C ASP A 648 30.61 4.06 9.61
N VAL A 649 29.64 3.80 8.73
CA VAL A 649 28.89 4.85 8.01
C VAL A 649 28.06 5.71 8.97
N GLN A 650 27.35 5.11 9.93
CA GLN A 650 26.51 5.87 10.87
C GLN A 650 27.35 6.80 11.74
N SER A 651 28.50 6.32 12.22
CA SER A 651 29.44 7.10 13.02
C SER A 651 30.06 8.24 12.21
N TYR A 652 30.38 7.99 10.93
CA TYR A 652 30.84 9.03 10.00
C TYR A 652 29.77 10.11 9.74
N LEU A 653 28.52 9.72 9.43
CA LEU A 653 27.43 10.68 9.19
C LEU A 653 27.08 11.49 10.45
N GLN A 654 27.17 10.90 11.65
CA GLN A 654 26.99 11.62 12.91
C GLN A 654 28.07 12.69 13.14
N ALA A 655 29.29 12.49 12.65
CA ALA A 655 30.34 13.50 12.70
C ALA A 655 30.25 14.58 11.59
N HIS A 656 29.51 14.31 10.49
CA HIS A 656 29.48 15.16 9.29
C HIS A 656 28.04 15.54 8.90
N GLN A 657 27.41 16.45 9.65
CA GLN A 657 25.99 16.83 9.46
C GLN A 657 25.65 17.25 8.02
N ILE A 658 26.52 18.03 7.36
CA ILE A 658 26.35 18.46 5.96
C ILE A 658 26.12 17.23 5.04
N ILE A 659 26.83 16.13 5.31
CA ILE A 659 26.73 14.89 4.54
C ILE A 659 25.54 14.06 5.01
N GLN A 660 25.20 14.08 6.30
CA GLN A 660 23.97 13.47 6.80
C GLN A 660 22.72 14.08 6.14
N ASP A 661 22.66 15.40 6.01
CA ASP A 661 21.56 16.11 5.34
C ASP A 661 21.52 15.81 3.84
N LEU A 662 22.69 15.77 3.19
CA LEU A 662 22.83 15.39 1.79
C LEU A 662 22.27 13.97 1.53
N VAL A 663 22.71 12.95 2.28
CA VAL A 663 22.29 11.56 2.05
C VAL A 663 20.85 11.26 2.49
N ARG A 664 20.07 12.28 2.88
CA ARG A 664 18.61 12.16 2.94
C ARG A 664 18.01 12.02 1.54
N ILE A 665 18.68 12.48 0.48
CA ILE A 665 18.25 12.22 -0.89
C ILE A 665 18.70 10.80 -1.29
N PRO A 666 17.78 9.87 -1.65
CA PRO A 666 18.09 8.45 -1.79
C PRO A 666 19.23 8.12 -2.76
N ILE A 667 19.30 8.82 -3.92
CA ILE A 667 20.35 8.59 -4.92
C ILE A 667 21.75 9.03 -4.43
N GLN A 668 21.83 9.93 -3.44
CA GLN A 668 23.09 10.39 -2.84
C GLN A 668 23.57 9.43 -1.75
N LEU A 669 22.64 8.82 -1.00
CA LEU A 669 22.96 7.72 -0.09
C LEU A 669 23.49 6.51 -0.86
N ASP A 670 22.83 6.12 -1.96
CA ASP A 670 23.27 5.03 -2.84
C ASP A 670 24.65 5.31 -3.44
N ALA A 671 24.93 6.55 -3.86
CA ALA A 671 26.25 6.97 -4.37
C ALA A 671 27.35 6.88 -3.29
N LEU A 672 27.07 7.29 -2.05
CA LEU A 672 27.99 7.14 -0.93
C LEU A 672 28.22 5.66 -0.59
N CYS A 673 27.15 4.85 -0.56
CA CYS A 673 27.24 3.42 -0.27
C CYS A 673 28.08 2.67 -1.30
N TYR A 674 27.86 2.93 -2.59
CA TYR A 674 28.65 2.38 -3.70
C TYR A 674 30.14 2.74 -3.60
N THR A 675 30.44 3.94 -3.09
CA THR A 675 31.81 4.46 -2.95
C THR A 675 32.52 3.91 -1.71
N TRP A 676 31.78 3.46 -0.69
CA TRP A 676 32.30 3.18 0.65
C TRP A 676 33.45 2.15 0.67
N ASP A 677 33.33 1.09 -0.13
CA ASP A 677 34.33 0.02 -0.24
C ASP A 677 35.69 0.50 -0.80
N THR A 678 35.76 1.71 -1.38
CA THR A 678 37.05 2.29 -1.81
C THR A 678 37.87 2.90 -0.66
N PHE A 679 37.21 3.17 0.49
CA PHE A 679 37.84 3.73 1.69
C PHE A 679 38.47 2.69 2.62
N ASN A 680 38.32 1.39 2.34
CA ASN A 680 38.83 0.29 3.17
C ASN A 680 40.27 0.52 3.69
N GLY A 681 40.41 0.73 5.00
CA GLY A 681 41.69 0.96 5.69
C GLY A 681 42.31 2.36 5.52
N LYS A 682 41.59 3.34 4.97
CA LYS A 682 42.04 4.72 4.74
C LYS A 682 41.19 5.71 5.53
N ILE A 683 41.72 6.92 5.71
CA ILE A 683 40.96 8.04 6.30
C ILE A 683 39.82 8.42 5.33
N VAL A 684 38.59 8.40 5.83
CA VAL A 684 37.40 8.83 5.07
C VAL A 684 37.47 10.35 4.85
N PRO A 685 37.16 10.88 3.65
CA PRO A 685 37.20 12.32 3.39
C PRO A 685 36.35 13.15 4.37
N GLN A 686 36.81 14.33 4.76
CA GLN A 686 36.14 15.18 5.77
C GLN A 686 35.29 16.30 5.16
N THR A 687 35.52 16.66 3.88
CA THR A 687 34.83 17.76 3.18
C THR A 687 33.91 17.24 2.08
N MET A 688 32.85 17.99 1.74
CA MET A 688 31.87 17.61 0.73
C MET A 688 32.53 17.38 -0.62
N THR A 689 33.42 18.28 -1.05
CA THR A 689 34.18 18.20 -2.29
C THR A 689 35.03 16.94 -2.38
N ALA A 690 35.67 16.54 -1.28
CA ALA A 690 36.52 15.36 -1.26
C ALA A 690 35.72 14.04 -1.32
N ILE A 691 34.48 14.03 -0.82
CA ILE A 691 33.53 12.92 -1.01
C ILE A 691 33.04 12.87 -2.46
N TYR A 692 32.68 14.02 -3.06
CA TYR A 692 32.28 14.07 -4.47
C TYR A 692 33.41 13.59 -5.39
N LYS A 693 34.67 13.98 -5.14
CA LYS A 693 35.85 13.40 -5.80
C LYS A 693 35.95 11.88 -5.66
N ALA A 694 35.66 11.32 -4.48
CA ALA A 694 35.69 9.87 -4.26
C ALA A 694 34.55 9.12 -4.97
N ILE A 695 33.34 9.69 -4.99
CA ILE A 695 32.19 9.17 -5.74
C ILE A 695 32.50 9.23 -7.25
N GLU A 696 33.04 10.34 -7.72
CA GLU A 696 33.39 10.56 -9.11
C GLU A 696 34.45 9.54 -9.58
N GLU A 697 35.53 9.37 -8.83
CA GLU A 697 36.54 8.32 -9.07
C GLU A 697 35.97 6.89 -9.05
N SER A 698 34.84 6.66 -8.38
CA SER A 698 34.23 5.33 -8.27
C SER A 698 33.27 5.08 -9.43
N LEU A 699 32.48 6.08 -9.82
CA LEU A 699 31.61 6.01 -11.00
C LEU A 699 32.42 5.95 -12.31
N TRP A 700 33.51 6.71 -12.46
CA TRP A 700 34.38 6.59 -13.66
C TRP A 700 34.98 5.20 -13.82
N LYS A 701 35.32 4.50 -12.73
CA LYS A 701 35.82 3.09 -12.81
C LYS A 701 34.77 2.13 -13.36
N LYS A 702 33.48 2.43 -13.21
CA LYS A 702 32.39 1.68 -13.81
C LYS A 702 32.16 2.11 -15.26
N ASP A 703 32.10 3.42 -15.50
CA ASP A 703 31.79 3.98 -16.80
C ASP A 703 32.87 3.68 -17.85
N ILE A 704 34.16 3.60 -17.48
CA ILE A 704 35.25 3.17 -18.38
C ILE A 704 35.05 1.73 -18.90
N VAL A 705 34.37 0.85 -18.14
CA VAL A 705 33.99 -0.49 -18.64
C VAL A 705 32.79 -0.40 -19.58
N ARG A 706 31.82 0.46 -19.26
CA ARG A 706 30.58 0.64 -20.04
C ARG A 706 30.81 1.35 -21.39
N LEU A 707 31.79 2.26 -21.44
CA LEU A 707 32.35 2.90 -22.64
C LEU A 707 33.33 1.98 -23.41
N GLU A 708 33.46 0.71 -23.00
CA GLU A 708 34.39 -0.33 -23.50
C GLU A 708 35.90 0.03 -23.50
N LYS A 709 36.28 1.22 -23.01
CA LYS A 709 37.66 1.75 -23.04
C LYS A 709 38.68 0.91 -22.25
N ARG A 710 38.25 0.17 -21.21
CA ARG A 710 39.09 -0.84 -20.50
C ARG A 710 38.21 -1.96 -19.93
N THR A 711 38.78 -3.16 -19.83
CA THR A 711 38.14 -4.26 -19.09
C THR A 711 38.17 -4.03 -17.57
N SER A 712 37.20 -4.59 -16.84
CA SER A 712 37.15 -4.56 -15.37
C SER A 712 38.46 -5.04 -14.71
N GLY A 713 39.11 -6.07 -15.27
CA GLY A 713 40.42 -6.55 -14.80
C GLY A 713 41.54 -5.51 -14.91
N GLN A 714 41.59 -4.76 -16.01
CA GLN A 714 42.57 -3.68 -16.21
C GLN A 714 42.31 -2.49 -15.28
N ILE A 715 41.06 -2.14 -14.99
CA ILE A 715 40.73 -1.01 -14.09
C ILE A 715 41.15 -1.29 -12.64
N ARG A 716 41.07 -2.54 -12.17
CA ARG A 716 41.52 -2.94 -10.83
C ARG A 716 43.01 -2.68 -10.56
N ILE A 717 43.83 -2.54 -11.61
CA ILE A 717 45.27 -2.27 -11.53
C ILE A 717 45.68 -0.89 -12.10
N ALA A 718 44.75 -0.16 -12.73
CA ALA A 718 45.04 1.12 -13.39
C ALA A 718 45.33 2.23 -12.37
N ARG A 719 46.36 3.05 -12.65
CA ARG A 719 46.72 4.21 -11.79
C ARG A 719 45.77 5.39 -12.06
N ARG A 720 45.59 6.28 -11.07
CA ARG A 720 44.73 7.49 -11.20
C ARG A 720 44.97 8.31 -12.48
N PRO A 721 46.22 8.60 -12.92
CA PRO A 721 46.45 9.33 -14.17
C PRO A 721 46.00 8.57 -15.42
N GLU A 722 46.11 7.24 -15.41
CA GLU A 722 45.66 6.40 -16.52
C GLU A 722 44.14 6.38 -16.64
N ILE A 723 43.45 6.31 -15.51
CA ILE A 723 41.98 6.46 -15.42
C ILE A 723 41.58 7.83 -15.95
N SER A 724 42.18 8.91 -15.43
CA SER A 724 41.88 10.29 -15.84
C SER A 724 42.14 10.56 -17.32
N ASN A 725 43.17 9.93 -17.92
CA ASN A 725 43.45 10.05 -19.35
C ASN A 725 42.45 9.28 -20.22
N SER A 726 41.85 8.19 -19.72
CA SER A 726 40.87 7.40 -20.47
C SER A 726 39.48 8.05 -20.55
N ILE A 727 39.13 8.98 -19.64
CA ILE A 727 37.82 9.68 -19.63
C ILE A 727 37.95 11.22 -19.67
N LYS A 728 39.06 11.74 -20.20
CA LYS A 728 39.33 13.18 -20.27
C LYS A 728 38.25 13.96 -21.03
N ASP A 729 37.75 13.39 -22.12
CA ASP A 729 36.82 14.08 -23.02
C ASP A 729 35.39 13.97 -22.50
N GLU A 730 35.00 12.83 -21.91
CA GLU A 730 33.74 12.66 -21.18
C GLU A 730 33.64 13.56 -19.95
N VAL A 731 34.76 13.71 -19.22
CA VAL A 731 34.90 14.71 -18.15
C VAL A 731 34.66 16.12 -18.68
N HIS A 732 35.27 16.47 -19.82
CA HIS A 732 35.14 17.81 -20.38
C HIS A 732 33.71 18.12 -20.85
N LEU A 733 33.05 17.12 -21.44
CA LEU A 733 31.64 17.13 -21.80
C LEU A 733 30.75 17.41 -20.57
N LEU A 734 30.94 16.68 -19.46
CA LEU A 734 30.19 16.93 -18.23
C LEU A 734 30.52 18.28 -17.59
N GLU A 735 31.79 18.71 -17.61
CA GLU A 735 32.24 20.04 -17.12
C GLU A 735 31.50 21.17 -17.85
N ILE A 736 31.42 21.14 -19.19
CA ILE A 736 30.72 22.16 -19.99
C ILE A 736 29.20 22.05 -19.80
N LEU A 737 28.62 20.85 -19.92
CA LEU A 737 27.18 20.59 -19.71
C LEU A 737 26.69 21.15 -18.37
N ALA A 738 27.46 20.90 -17.32
CA ALA A 738 27.14 21.37 -15.99
C ALA A 738 27.26 22.88 -15.84
N PHE A 739 28.33 23.49 -16.38
CA PHE A 739 28.52 24.94 -16.30
C PHE A 739 27.45 25.70 -17.10
N THR A 740 27.22 25.34 -18.36
CA THR A 740 26.17 25.94 -19.20
C THR A 740 24.79 25.76 -18.57
N GLY A 741 24.47 24.58 -18.02
CA GLY A 741 23.23 24.36 -17.29
C GLY A 741 23.08 25.27 -16.07
N THR A 742 24.13 25.37 -15.23
CA THR A 742 24.12 26.21 -14.02
C THR A 742 23.98 27.70 -14.36
N TYR A 743 24.65 28.17 -15.41
CA TYR A 743 24.57 29.55 -15.88
C TYR A 743 23.16 29.95 -16.34
N ASN A 744 22.48 29.05 -17.08
CA ASN A 744 21.15 29.27 -17.62
C ASN A 744 19.99 28.86 -16.66
N ASP A 745 20.28 28.52 -15.40
CA ASP A 745 19.33 27.95 -14.42
C ASP A 745 18.59 26.69 -14.92
N LEU A 746 19.24 25.93 -15.81
CA LEU A 746 18.71 24.78 -16.51
C LEU A 746 19.15 23.47 -15.83
N ILE A 747 18.19 22.58 -15.55
CA ILE A 747 18.42 21.25 -14.95
C ILE A 747 18.27 20.12 -15.99
N ASP A 748 17.48 20.34 -17.04
CA ASP A 748 17.10 19.31 -18.02
C ASP A 748 17.55 19.68 -19.44
N PHE A 749 18.44 18.87 -19.99
CA PHE A 749 19.09 19.09 -21.28
C PHE A 749 18.30 18.39 -22.39
N GLU A 750 17.51 19.19 -23.09
CA GLU A 750 16.69 18.80 -24.24
C GLU A 750 17.50 18.75 -25.54
N PRO A 751 17.02 18.11 -26.62
CA PRO A 751 17.68 18.11 -27.93
C PRO A 751 18.19 19.50 -28.35
N ARG A 752 17.33 20.52 -28.37
CA ARG A 752 17.70 21.92 -28.68
C ARG A 752 18.86 22.48 -27.83
N HIS A 753 18.99 22.09 -26.56
CA HIS A 753 20.07 22.54 -25.69
C HIS A 753 21.37 21.76 -25.98
N ARG A 754 21.24 20.47 -26.30
CA ARG A 754 22.33 19.59 -26.72
C ARG A 754 22.90 19.97 -28.08
N ASP A 755 22.06 20.34 -29.04
CA ASP A 755 22.46 20.77 -30.39
C ASP A 755 23.34 22.02 -30.33
N ALA A 756 22.88 23.08 -29.65
CA ALA A 756 23.65 24.33 -29.46
C ALA A 756 24.98 24.10 -28.71
N MET A 757 25.01 23.19 -27.74
CA MET A 757 26.25 22.80 -27.06
C MET A 757 27.19 21.95 -27.93
N SER A 758 26.65 21.15 -28.86
CA SER A 758 27.45 20.31 -29.76
C SER A 758 28.32 21.18 -30.65
N GLU A 759 27.80 22.30 -31.15
CA GLU A 759 28.58 23.29 -31.91
C GLU A 759 29.77 23.84 -31.10
N LEU A 760 29.53 24.21 -29.83
CA LEU A 760 30.58 24.67 -28.91
C LEU A 760 31.68 23.60 -28.69
N LEU A 761 31.31 22.33 -28.51
CA LEU A 761 32.24 21.23 -28.27
C LEU A 761 32.99 20.78 -29.54
N ASN A 762 32.34 20.81 -30.69
CA ASN A 762 32.99 20.56 -31.99
C ASN A 762 34.09 21.60 -32.26
N SER A 763 33.89 22.86 -31.84
CA SER A 763 34.95 23.90 -31.91
C SER A 763 36.16 23.61 -31.03
N ALA A 764 36.00 22.80 -29.97
CA ALA A 764 37.06 22.36 -29.06
C ALA A 764 37.77 21.05 -29.51
N GLY A 765 37.33 20.43 -30.62
CA GLY A 765 37.99 19.28 -31.24
C GLY A 765 37.70 17.90 -30.60
N THR A 766 36.61 17.76 -29.84
CA THR A 766 36.23 16.47 -29.23
C THR A 766 35.48 15.56 -30.23
N ASN A 767 36.11 14.47 -30.67
CA ASN A 767 35.50 13.45 -31.54
C ASN A 767 34.53 12.51 -30.79
N LEU A 768 33.61 13.04 -29.99
CA LEU A 768 32.62 12.26 -29.24
C LEU A 768 31.27 12.19 -29.96
N LEU A 769 30.69 10.99 -30.02
CA LEU A 769 29.27 10.82 -30.35
C LEU A 769 28.45 11.25 -29.12
N PHE A 770 28.11 12.54 -29.09
CA PHE A 770 27.57 13.26 -27.94
C PHE A 770 26.43 12.48 -27.22
N ASP A 771 25.35 12.13 -27.93
CA ASP A 771 24.16 11.51 -27.30
C ASP A 771 24.36 10.06 -26.85
N GLU A 772 25.16 9.30 -27.59
CA GLU A 772 25.55 7.94 -27.21
C GLU A 772 26.39 7.96 -25.93
N THR A 773 27.34 8.91 -25.87
CA THR A 773 28.20 9.13 -24.70
C THR A 773 27.35 9.46 -23.47
N LEU A 774 26.45 10.44 -23.56
CA LEU A 774 25.58 10.84 -22.44
C LEU A 774 24.73 9.68 -21.88
N GLY A 775 24.27 8.76 -22.73
CA GLY A 775 23.53 7.56 -22.33
C GLY A 775 24.37 6.53 -21.56
N GLN A 776 25.70 6.56 -21.73
CA GLN A 776 26.63 5.62 -21.11
C GLN A 776 27.22 6.10 -19.76
N LEU A 777 27.16 7.40 -19.47
CA LEU A 777 27.66 7.99 -18.21
C LEU A 777 26.71 7.77 -17.02
N SER A 778 27.26 7.46 -15.85
CA SER A 778 26.50 7.26 -14.60
C SER A 778 26.02 8.54 -13.94
N PHE A 779 26.67 9.67 -14.20
CA PHE A 779 26.35 10.98 -13.60
C PHE A 779 25.06 11.60 -14.15
N LEU A 780 24.58 11.06 -15.28
CA LEU A 780 23.36 11.48 -15.95
C LEU A 780 22.30 10.38 -15.89
N ARG A 781 21.04 10.78 -16.02
CA ARG A 781 19.91 9.90 -16.35
C ARG A 781 19.16 10.51 -17.52
N THR A 782 18.48 9.65 -18.28
CA THR A 782 17.49 10.10 -19.26
C THR A 782 16.09 9.87 -18.75
N SER A 783 15.19 10.80 -19.08
CA SER A 783 13.73 10.63 -18.88
C SER A 783 13.19 9.41 -19.62
N ASP A 784 13.67 9.15 -20.84
CA ASP A 784 13.14 8.06 -21.68
C ASP A 784 14.26 7.16 -22.25
N PRO A 785 14.60 6.06 -21.56
CA PRO A 785 15.53 5.05 -22.10
C PRO A 785 14.91 4.22 -23.25
N SER A 786 13.67 4.48 -23.64
CA SER A 786 12.97 3.80 -24.75
C SER A 786 13.03 4.56 -26.07
N SER A 787 13.40 5.85 -26.07
CA SER A 787 13.56 6.65 -27.29
C SER A 787 14.96 6.51 -27.89
N ASN A 788 15.11 6.89 -29.16
CA ASN A 788 16.41 6.98 -29.83
C ASN A 788 17.32 7.98 -29.10
N ASP A 789 18.63 7.74 -29.08
CA ASP A 789 19.57 8.53 -28.27
C ASP A 789 19.49 10.05 -28.56
N ARG A 790 19.24 10.43 -29.83
CA ARG A 790 19.09 11.83 -30.27
C ARG A 790 17.85 12.56 -29.75
N ASP A 791 16.80 11.84 -29.37
CA ASP A 791 15.52 12.44 -28.94
C ASP A 791 15.43 12.58 -27.40
N ARG A 792 16.44 12.11 -26.67
CA ARG A 792 16.41 12.04 -25.20
C ARG A 792 16.62 13.39 -24.52
N ASN A 793 15.81 13.65 -23.49
CA ASN A 793 16.20 14.58 -22.43
C ASN A 793 17.20 13.88 -21.50
N TYR A 794 18.21 14.61 -21.03
CA TYR A 794 19.17 14.18 -20.01
C TYR A 794 19.16 15.14 -18.82
N HIS A 795 19.43 14.64 -17.62
CA HIS A 795 19.64 15.46 -16.41
C HIS A 795 20.67 14.80 -15.49
N PHE A 796 21.32 15.57 -14.62
CA PHE A 796 22.24 15.01 -13.61
C PHE A 796 21.50 14.19 -12.55
N LEU A 797 22.17 13.21 -11.93
CA LEU A 797 21.63 12.38 -10.83
C LEU A 797 20.96 13.23 -9.73
N HIS A 798 21.58 14.36 -9.40
CA HIS A 798 21.07 15.40 -8.53
C HIS A 798 21.74 16.75 -8.89
N LEU A 799 21.11 17.87 -8.56
CA LEU A 799 21.62 19.22 -8.83
C LEU A 799 23.06 19.44 -8.34
N THR A 800 23.43 18.87 -7.20
CA THR A 800 24.78 18.97 -6.64
C THR A 800 25.88 18.30 -7.47
N PHE A 801 25.55 17.33 -8.34
CA PHE A 801 26.52 16.83 -9.33
C PHE A 801 26.73 17.85 -10.46
N GLN A 802 25.68 18.58 -10.84
CA GLN A 802 25.78 19.71 -11.76
C GLN A 802 26.60 20.85 -11.13
N GLU A 803 26.29 21.26 -9.90
CA GLU A 803 27.07 22.27 -9.15
C GLU A 803 28.56 21.86 -9.02
N TYR A 804 28.85 20.56 -8.83
CA TYR A 804 30.21 20.00 -8.76
C TYR A 804 30.95 20.02 -10.11
N PHE A 805 30.37 19.51 -11.19
CA PHE A 805 31.03 19.52 -12.51
C PHE A 805 31.16 20.94 -13.08
N ALA A 806 30.23 21.84 -12.77
CA ALA A 806 30.32 23.26 -13.09
C ALA A 806 31.48 23.93 -12.33
N ALA A 807 31.62 23.66 -11.02
CA ALA A 807 32.73 24.14 -10.23
C ALA A 807 34.09 23.62 -10.74
N ARG A 808 34.12 22.38 -11.24
CA ARG A 808 35.30 21.81 -11.92
C ARG A 808 35.67 22.55 -13.19
N TYR A 809 34.70 22.87 -14.06
CA TYR A 809 34.95 23.70 -15.25
C TYR A 809 35.56 25.05 -14.85
N PHE A 810 34.93 25.74 -13.88
CA PHE A 810 35.42 27.02 -13.37
C PHE A 810 36.86 26.93 -12.85
N VAL A 811 37.17 25.93 -12.02
CA VAL A 811 38.53 25.72 -11.48
C VAL A 811 39.53 25.40 -12.59
N ARG A 812 39.15 24.62 -13.60
CA ARG A 812 40.02 24.33 -14.75
C ARG A 812 40.38 25.61 -15.52
N GLN A 813 39.42 26.48 -15.79
CA GLN A 813 39.66 27.76 -16.47
C GLN A 813 40.44 28.75 -15.59
N TRP A 814 40.14 28.82 -14.28
CA TRP A 814 40.88 29.62 -13.29
C TRP A 814 42.38 29.27 -13.29
N LYS A 815 42.72 27.98 -13.18
CA LYS A 815 44.10 27.49 -13.18
C LYS A 815 44.80 27.69 -14.53
N ALA A 816 44.06 27.52 -15.63
CA ALA A 816 44.58 27.75 -16.98
C ALA A 816 44.77 29.25 -17.32
N LYS A 817 44.17 30.16 -16.53
CA LYS A 817 44.04 31.59 -16.84
C LYS A 817 43.36 31.81 -18.19
N GLN A 818 42.26 31.11 -18.38
CA GLN A 818 41.39 31.17 -19.56
C GLN A 818 40.01 31.67 -19.14
N SER A 819 39.32 32.32 -20.06
CA SER A 819 37.95 32.79 -19.85
C SER A 819 36.96 31.62 -19.75
N LEU A 820 35.83 31.86 -19.08
CA LEU A 820 34.67 30.98 -19.05
C LEU A 820 33.84 31.20 -20.32
N ASN A 821 33.46 30.13 -21.01
CA ASN A 821 32.57 30.20 -22.17
C ASN A 821 31.11 30.23 -21.67
N CYS A 822 30.58 31.42 -21.43
CA CYS A 822 29.22 31.64 -20.95
C CYS A 822 28.24 31.69 -22.13
N LEU A 823 27.86 30.49 -22.61
CA LEU A 823 26.83 30.27 -23.64
C LEU A 823 25.42 30.55 -23.09
N GLN A 824 24.72 31.48 -23.72
CA GLN A 824 23.37 31.91 -23.41
C GLN A 824 22.36 31.15 -24.31
N LEU A 825 21.59 30.22 -23.72
CA LEU A 825 20.74 29.28 -24.48
C LEU A 825 19.46 29.89 -25.06
N SER A 826 19.15 31.17 -24.77
CA SER A 826 18.00 31.86 -25.36
C SER A 826 18.25 32.33 -26.79
N ASP A 827 19.45 32.84 -27.06
CA ASP A 827 19.78 33.58 -28.31
C ASP A 827 21.05 33.04 -29.01
N GLY A 828 21.74 32.07 -28.40
CA GLY A 828 22.96 31.45 -28.95
C GLY A 828 24.25 32.25 -28.74
N ASP A 829 24.18 33.43 -28.12
CA ASP A 829 25.36 34.25 -27.84
C ASP A 829 26.30 33.56 -26.83
N CYS A 830 27.61 33.74 -27.02
CA CYS A 830 28.64 33.11 -26.20
C CYS A 830 29.63 34.16 -25.71
N SER A 831 29.41 34.63 -24.49
CA SER A 831 30.28 35.62 -23.84
C SER A 831 31.48 34.93 -23.18
N ASN A 832 32.68 35.51 -23.32
CA ASN A 832 33.89 35.03 -22.67
C ASN A 832 34.18 35.88 -21.43
N ILE A 833 33.91 35.33 -20.24
CA ILE A 833 34.00 36.05 -18.96
C ILE A 833 35.19 35.54 -18.15
N GLU A 834 36.05 36.45 -17.67
CA GLU A 834 37.18 36.04 -16.82
C GLU A 834 36.69 35.42 -15.49
N PRO A 835 37.26 34.29 -15.02
CA PRO A 835 36.81 33.61 -13.81
C PRO A 835 36.77 34.50 -12.56
N ALA A 836 37.66 35.48 -12.46
CA ALA A 836 37.66 36.46 -11.38
C ALA A 836 36.45 37.42 -11.44
N THR A 837 36.08 37.89 -12.64
CA THR A 837 34.92 38.76 -12.87
C THR A 837 33.62 38.03 -12.56
N PHE A 838 33.46 36.81 -13.08
CA PHE A 838 32.31 35.95 -12.80
C PHE A 838 32.11 35.67 -11.30
N LEU A 839 33.21 35.45 -10.57
CA LEU A 839 33.19 35.35 -9.11
C LEU A 839 32.76 36.67 -8.44
N GLN A 840 33.25 37.82 -8.90
CA GLN A 840 32.84 39.11 -8.33
C GLN A 840 31.35 39.41 -8.58
N GLU A 841 30.80 39.00 -9.71
CA GLU A 841 29.38 39.16 -10.08
C GLU A 841 28.45 38.20 -9.32
N HIS A 842 28.81 36.91 -9.22
CA HIS A 842 27.92 35.86 -8.71
C HIS A 842 28.20 35.37 -7.27
N LYS A 843 29.19 35.92 -6.55
CA LYS A 843 29.54 35.46 -5.18
C LYS A 843 28.42 35.58 -4.13
N TYR A 844 27.46 36.48 -4.31
CA TYR A 844 26.31 36.63 -3.40
C TYR A 844 24.98 36.11 -3.99
N ASP A 845 24.99 35.54 -5.21
CA ASP A 845 23.82 34.89 -5.79
C ASP A 845 23.61 33.52 -5.11
N PRO A 846 22.49 33.30 -4.39
CA PRO A 846 22.26 32.06 -3.66
C PRO A 846 22.30 30.81 -4.54
N ARG A 847 22.08 30.91 -5.86
CA ARG A 847 22.20 29.76 -6.78
C ARG A 847 23.58 29.13 -6.71
N TYR A 848 24.64 29.93 -6.54
CA TYR A 848 26.02 29.46 -6.60
C TYR A 848 26.64 29.06 -5.25
N ASP A 849 25.92 29.06 -4.12
CA ASP A 849 26.50 28.75 -2.79
C ASP A 849 27.28 27.41 -2.76
N ILE A 850 26.64 26.32 -3.21
CA ILE A 850 27.26 24.98 -3.24
C ILE A 850 28.35 24.89 -4.32
N PHE A 851 28.19 25.61 -5.43
CA PHE A 851 29.22 25.75 -6.45
C PHE A 851 30.48 26.40 -5.88
N TRP A 852 30.36 27.48 -5.08
CA TRP A 852 31.51 28.13 -4.45
C TRP A 852 32.20 27.26 -3.40
N ARG A 853 31.44 26.48 -2.62
CA ARG A 853 31.98 25.43 -1.74
C ARG A 853 32.86 24.45 -2.51
N PHE A 854 32.34 23.91 -3.63
CA PHE A 854 33.11 23.01 -4.48
C PHE A 854 34.34 23.69 -5.10
N VAL A 855 34.24 24.92 -5.61
CA VAL A 855 35.39 25.69 -6.14
C VAL A 855 36.49 25.81 -5.07
N ALA A 856 36.14 26.12 -3.82
CA ALA A 856 37.09 26.25 -2.72
C ALA A 856 37.84 24.94 -2.43
N GLY A 857 37.13 23.82 -2.23
CA GLY A 857 37.73 22.51 -1.94
C GLY A 857 38.46 21.90 -3.14
N LEU A 858 38.09 22.26 -4.38
CA LEU A 858 38.81 21.87 -5.58
C LEU A 858 40.16 22.60 -5.68
N LEU A 859 40.21 23.90 -5.39
CA LEU A 859 41.44 24.71 -5.42
C LEU A 859 42.40 24.43 -4.26
N ASP A 860 41.92 24.06 -3.07
CA ASP A 860 42.79 23.70 -1.94
C ASP A 860 43.59 22.41 -2.21
N ALA A 861 42.97 21.42 -2.84
CA ALA A 861 43.66 20.19 -3.25
C ALA A 861 44.88 20.45 -4.15
N ASP A 862 44.87 21.55 -4.90
CA ASP A 862 45.94 22.02 -5.79
C ASP A 862 46.76 23.19 -5.20
N ARG A 863 46.47 23.62 -3.96
CA ARG A 863 47.10 24.73 -3.22
C ARG A 863 46.87 26.14 -3.78
N GLU A 864 45.85 26.35 -4.61
CA GLU A 864 45.57 27.64 -5.26
C GLU A 864 44.52 28.53 -4.54
N ALA A 865 43.89 28.00 -3.47
CA ALA A 865 42.81 28.66 -2.72
C ALA A 865 43.10 30.11 -2.30
N LEU A 866 44.36 30.48 -2.02
CA LEU A 866 44.76 31.85 -1.65
C LEU A 866 44.26 32.90 -2.66
N SER A 867 44.39 32.64 -3.96
CA SER A 867 44.00 33.57 -5.03
C SER A 867 42.48 33.80 -5.11
N PHE A 868 41.71 32.76 -4.78
CA PHE A 868 40.25 32.74 -4.77
C PHE A 868 39.70 33.54 -3.59
N PHE A 869 40.16 33.28 -2.36
CA PHE A 869 39.76 34.07 -1.19
C PHE A 869 40.19 35.54 -1.29
N GLN A 870 41.37 35.83 -1.86
CA GLN A 870 41.79 37.20 -2.20
C GLN A 870 40.88 37.90 -3.21
N THR A 871 40.03 37.17 -3.93
CA THR A 871 39.08 37.73 -4.92
C THR A 871 37.65 37.77 -4.37
N ILE A 872 37.26 36.86 -3.46
CA ILE A 872 36.06 37.01 -2.62
C ILE A 872 36.11 38.33 -1.84
N GLU A 873 37.25 38.66 -1.23
CA GLU A 873 37.48 39.87 -0.42
C GLU A 873 37.51 41.21 -1.21
N LYS A 874 37.48 41.18 -2.55
CA LYS A 874 37.38 42.39 -3.39
C LYS A 874 35.94 42.90 -3.46
N GLU A 875 35.74 44.04 -4.10
CA GLU A 875 34.41 44.51 -4.48
C GLU A 875 33.74 43.57 -5.50
N PRO A 876 32.39 43.52 -5.56
CA PRO A 876 31.42 44.18 -4.68
C PRO A 876 31.45 43.62 -3.25
N ARG A 877 31.10 44.45 -2.26
CA ARG A 877 31.07 44.10 -0.84
C ARG A 877 29.63 44.00 -0.36
N ASP A 878 29.34 43.01 0.48
CA ASP A 878 28.14 43.04 1.32
C ASP A 878 28.30 44.16 2.35
N LEU A 879 27.45 45.19 2.28
CA LEU A 879 27.48 46.34 3.19
C LEU A 879 26.76 46.06 4.51
N LEU A 880 25.94 45.00 4.59
CA LEU A 880 25.33 44.53 5.83
C LEU A 880 26.27 43.54 6.53
N GLY A 881 26.92 42.65 5.78
CA GLY A 881 28.00 41.77 6.22
C GLY A 881 27.70 40.26 6.25
N PRO A 882 26.57 39.79 6.82
CA PRO A 882 26.32 38.36 7.04
C PRO A 882 26.31 37.46 5.80
N THR A 883 26.00 37.96 4.61
CA THR A 883 26.02 37.16 3.37
C THR A 883 27.46 36.83 2.98
N HIS A 884 28.34 37.84 3.07
CA HIS A 884 29.77 37.64 2.83
C HIS A 884 30.41 36.75 3.90
N GLN A 885 30.07 36.93 5.18
CA GLN A 885 30.57 36.06 6.25
C GLN A 885 30.14 34.61 6.04
N ARG A 886 28.88 34.37 5.68
CA ARG A 886 28.35 33.03 5.37
C ARG A 886 29.06 32.39 4.17
N LEU A 887 29.28 33.13 3.07
CA LEU A 887 30.07 32.66 1.93
C LEU A 887 31.50 32.26 2.36
N VAL A 888 32.20 33.12 3.09
CA VAL A 888 33.56 32.86 3.56
C VAL A 888 33.59 31.64 4.48
N MET A 889 32.62 31.51 5.39
CA MET A 889 32.44 30.35 6.28
C MET A 889 32.24 29.04 5.49
N HIS A 890 31.31 29.02 4.53
CA HIS A 890 31.02 27.87 3.67
C HIS A 890 32.24 27.45 2.82
N CYS A 891 32.99 28.41 2.29
CA CYS A 891 34.22 28.12 1.56
C CYS A 891 35.35 27.63 2.50
N LEU A 892 35.43 28.15 3.74
CA LEU A 892 36.45 27.75 4.72
C LEU A 892 36.21 26.35 5.33
N SER A 893 34.99 25.80 5.27
CA SER A 893 34.72 24.41 5.70
C SER A 893 35.20 23.37 4.68
N GLU A 894 35.37 23.75 3.41
CA GLU A 894 35.82 22.86 2.33
C GLU A 894 37.35 22.84 2.12
N VAL A 895 38.07 23.71 2.82
CA VAL A 895 39.53 23.90 2.71
C VAL A 895 40.23 23.38 3.96
N GLU A 896 41.26 22.55 3.80
CA GLU A 896 41.96 21.93 4.93
C GLU A 896 42.89 22.92 5.65
N ARG A 897 43.09 22.72 6.97
CA ARG A 897 44.11 23.44 7.75
C ARG A 897 45.50 22.80 7.58
N LYS A 898 46.06 22.93 6.38
CA LYS A 898 47.47 22.58 6.08
C LYS A 898 48.35 23.84 6.14
N GLU A 899 49.60 23.68 6.59
CA GLU A 899 50.61 24.75 6.49
C GLU A 899 50.82 25.13 5.03
N SER A 900 50.56 26.40 4.71
CA SER A 900 50.47 26.88 3.34
C SER A 900 50.63 28.40 3.27
N THR A 901 50.75 28.92 2.05
CA THR A 901 50.66 30.37 1.79
C THR A 901 49.28 30.95 2.18
N PHE A 902 48.24 30.13 2.22
CA PHE A 902 46.89 30.53 2.61
C PHE A 902 46.73 30.72 4.13
N THR A 903 47.52 30.04 4.98
CA THR A 903 47.36 30.04 6.44
C THR A 903 47.25 31.44 7.06
N LYS A 904 48.01 32.43 6.58
CA LYS A 904 47.94 33.82 7.06
C LYS A 904 46.61 34.51 6.72
N LEU A 905 46.07 34.30 5.51
CA LEU A 905 44.77 34.85 5.13
C LEU A 905 43.64 34.11 5.84
N ARG A 906 43.76 32.78 6.00
CA ARG A 906 42.78 31.98 6.76
C ARG A 906 42.61 32.50 8.18
N VAL A 907 43.70 32.75 8.92
CA VAL A 907 43.62 33.32 10.28
C VAL A 907 42.96 34.71 10.28
N LYS A 908 43.23 35.57 9.29
CA LYS A 908 42.54 36.87 9.18
C LYS A 908 41.03 36.71 9.01
N LEU A 909 40.59 35.84 8.10
CA LEU A 909 39.17 35.56 7.83
C LEU A 909 38.48 34.90 9.04
N GLU A 910 39.16 33.98 9.72
CA GLU A 910 38.64 33.29 10.92
C GLU A 910 38.50 34.25 12.11
N ASN A 911 39.43 35.20 12.28
CA ASN A 911 39.30 36.27 13.29
C ASN A 911 38.18 37.26 12.95
N GLN A 912 37.91 37.53 11.67
CA GLN A 912 36.76 38.35 11.24
C GLN A 912 35.44 37.63 11.53
N LEU A 913 35.34 36.33 11.24
CA LEU A 913 34.17 35.52 11.58
C LEU A 913 33.92 35.50 13.09
N GLU A 914 34.98 35.36 13.90
CA GLU A 914 34.90 35.44 15.37
C GLU A 914 34.32 36.79 15.85
N GLN A 915 34.77 37.90 15.29
CA GLN A 915 34.22 39.23 15.60
C GLN A 915 32.74 39.34 15.19
N TRP A 916 32.36 38.77 14.04
CA TRP A 916 30.96 38.75 13.59
C TRP A 916 30.05 37.89 14.44
N LEU A 917 30.52 36.74 14.97
CA LEU A 917 29.75 35.92 15.92
C LEU A 917 29.43 36.70 17.21
N LEU A 918 30.42 37.41 17.75
CA LEU A 918 30.25 38.20 18.97
C LEU A 918 29.35 39.42 18.75
N PHE A 919 29.51 40.12 17.62
CA PHE A 919 28.61 41.20 17.22
C PHE A 919 27.17 40.71 17.01
N GLU A 920 26.95 39.55 16.39
CA GLU A 920 25.61 39.00 16.19
C GLU A 920 24.93 38.68 17.54
N CYS A 921 25.70 38.13 18.50
CA CYS A 921 25.22 37.83 19.86
C CYS A 921 24.79 39.10 20.62
N ASP A 922 25.57 40.17 20.54
CA ASP A 922 25.29 41.48 21.12
C ASP A 922 24.07 42.15 20.43
N PHE A 923 24.02 42.12 19.10
CA PHE A 923 23.00 42.82 18.31
C PHE A 923 21.63 42.10 18.26
N THR A 924 21.58 40.78 18.49
CA THR A 924 20.34 39.98 18.29
C THR A 924 19.96 39.05 19.44
N GLU A 925 20.68 39.08 20.58
CA GLU A 925 20.60 38.06 21.66
C GLU A 925 20.72 36.61 21.15
N SER A 926 21.40 36.41 20.03
CA SER A 926 21.49 35.15 19.29
C SER A 926 22.68 35.18 18.33
N SER A 927 23.13 34.04 17.80
CA SER A 927 23.87 34.02 16.53
C SER A 927 23.30 32.97 15.58
N SER A 928 23.01 33.37 14.34
CA SER A 928 22.63 32.47 13.24
C SER A 928 23.85 31.77 12.65
N LEU A 929 24.98 32.47 12.53
CA LEU A 929 26.25 31.89 12.09
C LEU A 929 26.74 30.81 13.09
N ALA A 930 26.53 31.01 14.39
CA ALA A 930 26.81 29.99 15.41
C ALA A 930 25.91 28.74 15.31
N ARG A 931 24.76 28.79 14.64
CA ARG A 931 23.87 27.63 14.45
C ARG A 931 24.28 26.77 13.24
N GLU A 932 24.96 27.34 12.24
CA GLU A 932 25.30 26.67 10.99
C GLU A 932 26.54 25.77 11.13
N MET A 933 26.42 24.50 10.73
CA MET A 933 27.40 23.45 11.04
C MET A 933 28.76 23.68 10.37
N GLU A 934 28.74 24.40 9.25
CA GLU A 934 29.86 24.92 8.48
C GLU A 934 30.79 25.88 9.28
N CYS A 935 30.31 26.48 10.37
CA CYS A 935 31.12 27.41 11.16
C CYS A 935 32.34 26.70 11.79
N PRO A 936 33.59 27.09 11.47
CA PRO A 936 34.77 26.35 11.89
C PRO A 936 34.88 26.20 13.41
N GLU A 937 35.09 24.98 13.90
CA GLU A 937 35.16 24.64 15.32
C GLU A 937 36.04 25.61 16.15
N GLN A 938 37.23 25.94 15.63
CA GLN A 938 38.16 26.85 16.31
C GLN A 938 37.64 28.28 16.40
N VAL A 939 36.84 28.75 15.43
CA VAL A 939 36.24 30.09 15.46
C VAL A 939 35.19 30.14 16.58
N LEU A 940 34.35 29.10 16.69
CA LEU A 940 33.39 28.95 17.79
C LEU A 940 34.09 28.87 19.15
N ALA A 941 35.17 28.07 19.25
CA ALA A 941 35.91 27.87 20.49
C ALA A 941 36.84 29.04 20.87
N ASN A 942 37.24 29.89 19.92
CA ASN A 942 37.89 31.16 20.22
C ASN A 942 36.86 32.20 20.64
N ALA A 943 35.78 32.38 19.86
CA ALA A 943 34.72 33.33 20.16
C ALA A 943 34.18 33.10 21.57
N LEU A 944 33.94 31.85 21.97
CA LEU A 944 33.49 31.52 23.33
C LEU A 944 34.51 31.90 24.42
N LYS A 945 35.83 31.81 24.17
CA LYS A 945 36.87 32.27 25.12
C LYS A 945 36.95 33.79 25.22
N GLN A 946 36.83 34.48 24.08
CA GLN A 946 36.94 35.95 24.00
C GLN A 946 35.63 36.66 24.34
N ALA A 947 34.50 35.93 24.38
CA ALA A 947 33.19 36.46 24.73
C ALA A 947 33.17 37.08 26.14
N PRO A 948 32.59 38.29 26.29
CA PRO A 948 32.20 38.82 27.59
C PRO A 948 31.12 37.93 28.25
N GLU A 949 30.90 38.10 29.54
CA GLU A 949 30.21 37.11 30.38
C GLU A 949 28.71 36.98 30.08
N ASP A 950 28.12 38.03 29.51
CA ASP A 950 26.77 38.16 28.97
C ASP A 950 26.62 37.50 27.58
N ALA A 951 27.61 37.62 26.71
CA ALA A 951 27.62 36.98 25.38
C ALA A 951 27.85 35.46 25.45
N ARG A 952 28.59 34.95 26.45
CA ARG A 952 28.84 33.50 26.65
C ARG A 952 27.55 32.65 26.68
N PRO A 953 26.53 32.93 27.50
CA PRO A 953 25.28 32.17 27.47
C PRO A 953 24.54 32.29 26.13
N ILE A 954 24.51 33.47 25.51
CA ILE A 954 23.84 33.69 24.21
C ILE A 954 24.45 32.80 23.11
N LEU A 955 25.78 32.77 23.04
CA LEU A 955 26.51 31.93 22.08
C LEU A 955 26.28 30.44 22.35
N LEU A 956 26.29 30.01 23.62
CA LEU A 956 26.03 28.62 24.02
C LEU A 956 24.57 28.19 23.81
N GLU A 957 23.60 29.08 24.03
CA GLU A 957 22.18 28.82 23.71
C GLU A 957 21.99 28.66 22.19
N SER A 958 22.63 29.51 21.40
CA SER A 958 22.65 29.40 19.92
C SER A 958 23.31 28.09 19.45
N LEU A 959 24.42 27.69 20.08
CA LEU A 959 25.09 26.42 19.81
C LEU A 959 24.25 25.20 20.22
N SER A 960 23.40 25.31 21.24
CA SER A 960 22.54 24.21 21.70
C SER A 960 21.40 23.82 20.73
N ILE A 961 21.23 24.58 19.64
CA ILE A 961 20.33 24.26 18.53
C ILE A 961 20.98 23.25 17.55
N ARG A 962 22.31 23.12 17.56
CA ARG A 962 23.03 22.15 16.72
C ARG A 962 22.71 20.71 17.12
N THR A 963 22.65 19.82 16.13
CA THR A 963 22.58 18.37 16.34
C THR A 963 23.81 17.81 17.04
N ALA A 964 24.98 18.41 16.80
CA ALA A 964 26.26 18.09 17.46
C ALA A 964 27.05 19.38 17.77
N VAL A 965 27.64 19.45 18.96
CA VAL A 965 28.49 20.57 19.39
C VAL A 965 29.95 20.10 19.46
N PRO A 966 30.92 20.82 18.85
CA PRO A 966 32.30 20.34 18.77
C PRO A 966 33.01 20.19 20.12
N SER A 967 33.94 19.23 20.20
CA SER A 967 34.62 18.88 21.46
C SER A 967 35.47 20.00 22.04
N SER A 968 36.08 20.86 21.22
CA SER A 968 36.85 22.01 21.75
C SER A 968 35.94 23.08 22.39
N VAL A 969 34.71 23.27 21.87
CA VAL A 969 33.70 24.15 22.48
C VAL A 969 33.27 23.58 23.84
N ILE A 970 33.03 22.27 23.92
CA ILE A 970 32.71 21.57 25.17
C ILE A 970 33.85 21.70 26.19
N ASN A 971 35.10 21.54 25.76
CA ASN A 971 36.28 21.68 26.62
C ASN A 971 36.50 23.11 27.13
N VAL A 972 36.04 24.14 26.40
CA VAL A 972 36.03 25.54 26.87
C VAL A 972 34.89 25.80 27.85
N ALA A 973 33.69 25.30 27.56
CA ALA A 973 32.48 25.60 28.33
C ALA A 973 32.38 24.82 29.66
N SER A 974 32.81 23.55 29.67
CA SER A 974 32.57 22.63 30.80
C SER A 974 33.26 23.01 32.12
N PRO A 975 34.45 23.63 32.15
CA PRO A 975 35.04 24.14 33.39
C PRO A 975 34.13 25.16 34.12
N TRP A 976 33.35 25.96 33.38
CA TRP A 976 32.41 26.92 33.97
C TRP A 976 31.16 26.28 34.58
N LEU A 977 30.99 24.95 34.46
CA LEU A 977 29.87 24.23 35.07
C LEU A 977 30.03 24.07 36.59
N SER A 978 31.27 24.08 37.11
CA SER A 978 31.52 24.01 38.56
C SER A 978 31.21 25.34 39.25
N GLU A 979 31.64 26.45 38.65
CA GLU A 979 31.49 27.83 39.13
C GLU A 979 30.66 28.65 38.13
N CYS A 980 29.36 28.32 38.03
CA CYS A 980 28.44 28.98 37.09
C CYS A 980 28.20 30.45 37.46
N ALA A 981 28.88 31.39 36.78
CA ALA A 981 28.72 32.83 36.95
C ALA A 981 27.26 33.34 36.79
N SER A 982 26.41 32.62 36.04
CA SER A 982 24.97 32.89 36.02
C SER A 982 24.13 31.63 35.79
N LYS A 983 22.85 31.70 36.19
CA LYS A 983 21.84 30.65 35.95
C LYS A 983 21.60 30.41 34.45
N ARG A 984 21.64 31.48 33.62
CA ARG A 984 21.54 31.39 32.14
C ARG A 984 22.73 30.63 31.56
N LEU A 985 23.96 30.94 32.01
CA LEU A 985 25.19 30.24 31.60
C LEU A 985 25.16 28.75 31.99
N CYS A 986 24.78 28.43 33.23
CA CYS A 986 24.67 27.05 33.70
C CYS A 986 23.69 26.22 32.84
N ILE A 987 22.51 26.78 32.54
CA ILE A 987 21.51 26.14 31.67
C ILE A 987 22.04 25.98 30.24
N ALA A 988 22.75 26.98 29.70
CA ALA A 988 23.30 26.92 28.35
C ALA A 988 24.37 25.83 28.19
N ILE A 989 25.28 25.69 29.17
CA ILE A 989 26.28 24.60 29.22
C ILE A 989 25.58 23.23 29.29
N LEU A 990 24.59 23.07 30.16
CA LEU A 990 23.84 21.82 30.30
C LEU A 990 23.06 21.46 29.02
N ARG A 991 22.52 22.46 28.30
CA ARG A 991 21.85 22.26 27.00
C ARG A 991 22.81 21.75 25.92
N ILE A 992 24.04 22.24 25.81
CA ILE A 992 25.00 21.69 24.81
C ILE A 992 25.48 20.28 25.18
N LEU A 993 25.59 19.96 26.47
CA LEU A 993 26.01 18.63 26.96
C LEU A 993 24.94 17.54 26.80
N ARG A 994 23.67 17.92 26.65
CA ARG A 994 22.53 17.01 26.41
C ARG A 994 22.72 16.11 25.19
N HIS A 995 23.33 16.61 24.12
CA HIS A 995 23.42 15.87 22.85
C HIS A 995 24.63 14.90 22.81
N GLN A 996 25.46 14.87 23.85
CA GLN A 996 26.75 14.18 23.87
C GLN A 996 26.75 12.90 24.72
N HIS A 997 26.02 11.87 24.26
CA HIS A 997 25.76 10.62 25.00
C HIS A 997 26.91 9.60 25.04
N LYS A 998 28.10 9.90 24.52
CA LYS A 998 29.30 9.03 24.59
C LYS A 998 30.55 9.88 24.85
N GLY A 999 31.46 9.37 25.68
CA GLY A 999 32.85 9.88 25.74
C GLY A 999 33.06 11.21 26.45
N LEU A 1000 32.13 11.67 27.30
CA LEU A 1000 32.43 12.76 28.23
C LEU A 1000 33.34 12.23 29.36
N PRO A 1001 34.41 12.95 29.75
CA PRO A 1001 35.18 12.64 30.95
C PRO A 1001 34.32 12.62 32.23
N ASP A 1002 34.66 11.75 33.17
CA ASP A 1002 33.99 11.62 34.48
C ASP A 1002 33.89 12.95 35.24
N THR A 1003 34.87 13.84 35.08
CA THR A 1003 34.85 15.19 35.68
C THR A 1003 33.69 16.05 35.18
N ILE A 1004 33.32 15.94 33.90
CA ILE A 1004 32.16 16.64 33.32
C ILE A 1004 30.87 15.98 33.80
N LEU A 1005 30.80 14.63 33.83
CA LEU A 1005 29.64 13.90 34.36
C LEU A 1005 29.39 14.22 35.85
N GLN A 1006 30.44 14.33 36.67
CA GLN A 1006 30.37 14.78 38.05
C GLN A 1006 29.95 16.25 38.16
N GLY A 1007 30.42 17.13 37.27
CA GLY A 1007 29.97 18.51 37.17
C GLY A 1007 28.46 18.63 36.88
N ILE A 1008 27.94 17.85 35.92
CA ILE A 1008 26.50 17.78 35.63
C ILE A 1008 25.73 17.25 36.85
N ALA A 1009 26.22 16.18 37.49
CA ALA A 1009 25.60 15.60 38.67
C ALA A 1009 25.53 16.58 39.85
N ALA A 1010 26.55 17.43 40.04
CA ALA A 1010 26.58 18.48 41.04
C ALA A 1010 25.59 19.64 40.76
N ARG A 1011 24.94 19.67 39.58
CA ARG A 1011 23.84 20.60 39.25
C ARG A 1011 22.44 19.97 39.44
N LEU A 1012 22.37 18.69 39.82
CA LEU A 1012 21.10 18.08 40.30
C LEU A 1012 20.65 18.67 41.64
N GLU A 1013 21.55 19.27 42.42
CA GLU A 1013 21.32 19.88 43.73
C GLU A 1013 21.37 21.42 43.70
N ASP A 1014 21.32 22.03 42.51
CA ASP A 1014 21.30 23.48 42.34
C ASP A 1014 20.03 24.13 42.93
N GLU A 1015 20.15 25.32 43.53
CA GLU A 1015 18.99 26.05 44.09
C GLU A 1015 17.89 26.33 43.05
N ASN A 1016 18.23 26.43 41.77
CA ASN A 1016 17.29 26.79 40.71
C ASN A 1016 16.73 25.56 39.97
N GLY A 1017 15.41 25.37 40.04
CA GLY A 1017 14.70 24.28 39.35
C GLY A 1017 15.00 24.15 37.85
N ASN A 1018 15.23 25.25 37.12
CA ASN A 1018 15.54 25.15 35.69
C ASN A 1018 16.96 24.62 35.43
N VAL A 1019 17.92 24.91 36.33
CA VAL A 1019 19.25 24.29 36.31
C VAL A 1019 19.15 22.80 36.65
N ARG A 1020 18.38 22.43 37.69
CA ARG A 1020 18.12 21.03 38.05
C ARG A 1020 17.46 20.25 36.89
N GLN A 1021 16.47 20.84 36.22
CA GLN A 1021 15.83 20.24 35.04
C GLN A 1021 16.83 20.05 33.88
N ALA A 1022 17.66 21.06 33.59
CA ALA A 1022 18.67 20.99 32.54
C ALA A 1022 19.75 19.93 32.85
N ALA A 1023 20.14 19.77 34.12
CA ALA A 1023 21.09 18.75 34.55
C ALA A 1023 20.54 17.33 34.35
N ILE A 1024 19.28 17.10 34.72
CA ILE A 1024 18.61 15.81 34.46
C ILE A 1024 18.52 15.54 32.95
N ALA A 1025 18.14 16.54 32.14
CA ALA A 1025 18.08 16.42 30.69
C ALA A 1025 19.46 16.14 30.05
N ALA A 1026 20.54 16.64 30.65
CA ALA A 1026 21.91 16.38 30.21
C ALA A 1026 22.43 14.96 30.55
N LEU A 1027 21.80 14.28 31.53
CA LEU A 1027 22.10 12.90 31.91
C LEU A 1027 21.14 11.87 31.27
N GLN A 1028 19.99 12.30 30.73
CA GLN A 1028 19.00 11.41 30.13
C GLN A 1028 19.59 10.55 28.99
N GLY A 1029 19.21 9.27 28.93
CA GLY A 1029 19.61 8.33 27.86
C GLY A 1029 21.06 7.84 27.91
N ARG A 1030 21.87 8.30 28.86
CA ARG A 1030 23.28 7.89 29.04
C ARG A 1030 23.42 6.48 29.60
N ALA A 1031 24.24 5.64 28.96
CA ALA A 1031 24.57 4.31 29.49
C ALA A 1031 25.68 4.33 30.55
N ASP A 1032 26.45 5.42 30.64
CA ASP A 1032 27.65 5.61 31.47
C ASP A 1032 27.38 6.24 32.85
N LEU A 1033 26.13 6.26 33.32
CA LEU A 1033 25.78 6.80 34.63
C LEU A 1033 26.14 5.87 35.79
N THR A 1034 26.83 6.41 36.80
CA THR A 1034 27.08 5.70 38.06
C THR A 1034 25.81 5.62 38.93
N GLU A 1035 25.72 4.62 39.82
CA GLU A 1035 24.57 4.49 40.73
C GLU A 1035 24.35 5.77 41.57
N LYS A 1036 25.42 6.45 42.01
CA LYS A 1036 25.33 7.73 42.74
C LYS A 1036 24.64 8.82 41.90
N MET A 1037 24.87 8.86 40.59
CA MET A 1037 24.19 9.80 39.68
C MET A 1037 22.71 9.43 39.52
N LEU A 1038 22.38 8.13 39.40
CA LEU A 1038 21.00 7.65 39.37
C LEU A 1038 20.25 7.94 40.67
N GLN A 1039 20.91 7.78 41.83
CA GLN A 1039 20.37 8.18 43.14
C GLN A 1039 20.12 9.70 43.21
N GLY A 1040 21.02 10.52 42.67
CA GLY A 1040 20.83 11.97 42.56
C GLY A 1040 19.62 12.36 41.69
N ILE A 1041 19.42 11.69 40.54
CA ILE A 1041 18.24 11.88 39.69
C ILE A 1041 16.97 11.40 40.41
N ALA A 1042 17.02 10.26 41.10
CA ALA A 1042 15.90 9.74 41.88
C ALA A 1042 15.52 10.67 43.04
N ALA A 1043 16.49 11.35 43.67
CA ALA A 1043 16.23 12.37 44.69
C ALA A 1043 15.55 13.65 44.14
N ARG A 1044 15.43 13.78 42.80
CA ARG A 1044 14.63 14.82 42.12
C ARG A 1044 13.24 14.35 41.69
N LEU A 1045 12.85 13.12 42.02
CA LEU A 1045 11.45 12.67 41.96
C LEU A 1045 10.58 13.40 43.02
N GLU A 1046 11.19 14.01 44.04
CA GLU A 1046 10.53 14.74 45.14
C GLU A 1046 10.75 16.26 45.06
N ASP A 1047 11.20 16.76 43.91
CA ASP A 1047 11.44 18.19 43.69
C ASP A 1047 10.17 19.04 43.81
N GLU A 1048 10.27 20.26 44.33
CA GLU A 1048 9.16 21.22 44.41
C GLU A 1048 8.54 21.51 43.02
N TYR A 1049 9.37 21.58 41.97
CA TYR A 1049 8.95 21.96 40.63
C TYR A 1049 8.54 20.74 39.80
N TRP A 1050 7.31 20.76 39.29
CA TRP A 1050 6.75 19.65 38.50
C TRP A 1050 7.61 19.32 37.25
N ASN A 1051 8.15 20.32 36.55
CA ASN A 1051 9.02 20.11 35.38
C ASN A 1051 10.33 19.38 35.73
N VAL A 1052 10.83 19.53 36.97
CA VAL A 1052 11.99 18.78 37.47
C VAL A 1052 11.60 17.34 37.79
N ARG A 1053 10.47 17.13 38.48
CA ARG A 1053 9.91 15.78 38.74
C ARG A 1053 9.64 15.02 37.43
N GLN A 1054 9.11 15.71 36.41
CA GLN A 1054 8.85 15.13 35.09
C GLN A 1054 10.14 14.70 34.40
N ALA A 1055 11.18 15.54 34.44
CA ALA A 1055 12.49 15.22 33.88
C ALA A 1055 13.13 14.03 34.61
N ALA A 1056 13.04 13.98 35.94
CA ALA A 1056 13.58 12.87 36.75
C ALA A 1056 12.95 11.52 36.33
N ILE A 1057 11.62 11.45 36.21
CA ILE A 1057 10.94 10.24 35.73
C ILE A 1057 11.38 9.91 34.29
N GLY A 1058 11.47 10.91 33.40
CA GLY A 1058 11.87 10.72 32.01
C GLY A 1058 13.32 10.26 31.83
N ALA A 1059 14.23 10.59 32.74
CA ALA A 1059 15.63 10.15 32.73
C ALA A 1059 15.83 8.73 33.29
N LEU A 1060 14.93 8.27 34.16
CA LEU A 1060 14.91 6.92 34.72
C LEU A 1060 14.07 5.93 33.87
N GLN A 1061 13.14 6.42 33.05
CA GLN A 1061 12.30 5.59 32.18
C GLN A 1061 13.13 4.69 31.24
N GLY A 1062 12.74 3.42 31.13
CA GLY A 1062 13.38 2.43 30.24
C GLY A 1062 14.73 1.87 30.71
N ARG A 1063 15.29 2.37 31.82
CA ARG A 1063 16.58 1.92 32.39
C ARG A 1063 16.48 0.56 33.09
N ALA A 1064 17.26 -0.44 32.68
CA ALA A 1064 17.29 -1.75 33.32
C ALA A 1064 18.10 -1.79 34.63
N ASP A 1065 18.89 -0.76 34.92
CA ASP A 1065 19.84 -0.65 36.04
C ASP A 1065 19.31 0.17 37.23
N LEU A 1066 17.98 0.27 37.38
CA LEU A 1066 17.36 0.94 38.53
C LEU A 1066 17.29 0.02 39.75
N THR A 1067 17.52 0.58 40.94
CA THR A 1067 17.26 -0.14 42.20
C THR A 1067 15.78 -0.07 42.57
N GLU A 1068 15.28 -1.04 43.36
CA GLU A 1068 13.90 -1.07 43.84
C GLU A 1068 13.46 0.26 44.49
N LYS A 1069 14.34 0.88 45.28
CA LYS A 1069 14.11 2.19 45.92
C LYS A 1069 13.85 3.32 44.91
N MET A 1070 14.49 3.29 43.73
CA MET A 1070 14.25 4.27 42.66
C MET A 1070 12.88 4.02 42.01
N LEU A 1071 12.52 2.75 41.79
CA LEU A 1071 11.19 2.36 41.29
C LEU A 1071 10.09 2.71 42.28
N GLU A 1072 10.31 2.55 43.59
CA GLU A 1072 9.39 3.02 44.63
C GLU A 1072 9.21 4.53 44.59
N GLY A 1073 10.29 5.30 44.43
CA GLY A 1073 10.21 6.76 44.25
C GLY A 1073 9.34 7.18 43.06
N ILE A 1074 9.41 6.46 41.94
CA ILE A 1074 8.53 6.67 40.79
C ILE A 1074 7.09 6.23 41.13
N ALA A 1075 6.91 5.17 41.93
CA ALA A 1075 5.60 4.66 42.31
C ALA A 1075 4.83 5.63 43.22
N VAL A 1076 5.50 6.36 44.13
CA VAL A 1076 4.85 7.43 44.92
C VAL A 1076 4.31 8.54 44.00
N ARG A 1077 4.97 8.80 42.86
CA ARG A 1077 4.51 9.78 41.86
C ARG A 1077 3.28 9.34 41.05
N LEU A 1078 2.76 8.12 41.25
CA LEU A 1078 1.41 7.73 40.83
C LEU A 1078 0.30 8.50 41.59
N GLU A 1079 0.66 9.19 42.69
CA GLU A 1079 -0.21 10.02 43.54
C GLU A 1079 0.28 11.47 43.67
N ASP A 1080 1.18 11.91 42.77
CA ASP A 1080 1.56 13.32 42.65
C ASP A 1080 0.34 14.21 42.43
N GLU A 1081 0.36 15.46 42.92
CA GLU A 1081 -0.74 16.41 42.74
C GLU A 1081 -0.96 16.78 41.26
N ASP A 1082 0.12 16.85 40.47
CA ASP A 1082 0.03 17.19 39.05
C ASP A 1082 -0.37 15.98 38.17
N ARG A 1083 -1.28 16.25 37.23
CA ARG A 1083 -1.85 15.25 36.31
C ARG A 1083 -0.86 14.75 35.26
N VAL A 1084 0.12 15.57 34.87
CA VAL A 1084 1.16 15.20 33.91
C VAL A 1084 2.16 14.28 34.61
N ILE A 1085 2.54 14.58 35.85
CA ILE A 1085 3.44 13.73 36.65
C ILE A 1085 2.84 12.33 36.86
N ARG A 1086 1.58 12.23 37.32
CA ARG A 1086 0.89 10.93 37.45
C ARG A 1086 0.89 10.13 36.14
N ARG A 1087 0.67 10.79 35.00
CA ARG A 1087 0.68 10.15 33.67
C ARG A 1087 2.09 9.71 33.25
N THR A 1088 3.13 10.50 33.55
CA THR A 1088 4.52 10.18 33.23
C THR A 1088 5.05 9.05 34.12
N ALA A 1089 4.71 9.02 35.41
CA ALA A 1089 5.03 7.93 36.34
C ALA A 1089 4.47 6.59 35.85
N ILE A 1090 3.20 6.54 35.44
CA ILE A 1090 2.60 5.32 34.86
C ILE A 1090 3.37 4.87 33.60
N LYS A 1091 3.72 5.80 32.71
CA LYS A 1091 4.49 5.49 31.49
C LYS A 1091 5.89 4.91 31.77
N ALA A 1092 6.54 5.32 32.85
CA ALA A 1092 7.87 4.83 33.20
C ALA A 1092 7.91 3.33 33.56
N PHE A 1093 6.76 2.76 33.92
CA PHE A 1093 6.59 1.34 34.22
C PHE A 1093 6.11 0.48 33.03
N GLN A 1094 5.81 1.08 31.87
CA GLN A 1094 5.31 0.35 30.71
C GLN A 1094 6.39 -0.61 30.16
N GLY A 1095 6.07 -1.91 30.05
CA GLY A 1095 6.98 -2.94 29.55
C GLY A 1095 8.10 -3.37 30.50
N ARG A 1096 8.12 -2.87 31.75
CA ARG A 1096 9.06 -3.30 32.80
C ARG A 1096 8.58 -4.61 33.44
N ALA A 1097 9.45 -5.62 33.53
CA ALA A 1097 9.16 -6.91 34.18
C ALA A 1097 9.59 -6.99 35.66
N ASP A 1098 10.29 -5.97 36.15
CA ASP A 1098 10.90 -5.89 37.49
C ASP A 1098 10.02 -5.10 38.51
N LEU A 1099 8.71 -5.05 38.27
CA LEU A 1099 7.77 -4.30 39.12
C LEU A 1099 7.28 -5.15 40.29
N THR A 1100 7.29 -4.57 41.51
CA THR A 1100 6.76 -5.25 42.68
C THR A 1100 5.22 -5.21 42.72
N GLU A 1101 4.62 -6.17 43.43
CA GLU A 1101 3.16 -6.26 43.59
C GLU A 1101 2.53 -4.96 44.12
N LYS A 1102 3.26 -4.24 44.99
CA LYS A 1102 2.92 -2.91 45.52
C LYS A 1102 2.82 -1.86 44.42
N MET A 1103 3.76 -1.84 43.49
CA MET A 1103 3.77 -0.92 42.34
C MET A 1103 2.63 -1.24 41.37
N LEU A 1104 2.42 -2.53 41.07
CA LEU A 1104 1.33 -3.00 40.20
C LEU A 1104 -0.06 -2.66 40.78
N LYS A 1105 -0.27 -2.82 42.09
CA LYS A 1105 -1.48 -2.37 42.79
C LYS A 1105 -1.66 -0.85 42.70
N GLY A 1106 -0.58 -0.08 42.82
CA GLY A 1106 -0.60 1.38 42.61
C GLY A 1106 -1.04 1.79 41.20
N ILE A 1107 -0.57 1.10 40.16
CA ILE A 1107 -0.99 1.33 38.77
C ILE A 1107 -2.46 0.90 38.58
N ALA A 1108 -2.86 -0.26 39.11
CA ALA A 1108 -4.24 -0.75 39.02
C ALA A 1108 -5.24 0.21 39.69
N ALA A 1109 -4.88 0.82 40.82
CA ALA A 1109 -5.65 1.87 41.48
C ALA A 1109 -5.79 3.18 40.66
N ARG A 1110 -5.17 3.29 39.48
CA ARG A 1110 -5.39 4.39 38.52
C ARG A 1110 -6.39 4.06 37.41
N LEU A 1111 -6.87 2.80 37.31
CA LEU A 1111 -7.93 2.41 36.39
C LEU A 1111 -9.27 3.12 36.66
N GLU A 1112 -9.50 3.59 37.89
CA GLU A 1112 -10.69 4.35 38.30
C GLU A 1112 -10.43 5.86 38.48
N HIS A 1113 -9.22 6.35 38.14
CA HIS A 1113 -8.86 7.76 38.28
C HIS A 1113 -9.81 8.67 37.47
N LYS A 1114 -10.12 9.87 37.98
CA LYS A 1114 -11.11 10.78 37.36
C LYS A 1114 -10.68 11.25 35.95
N ASP A 1115 -9.40 11.46 35.70
CA ASP A 1115 -8.85 11.85 34.39
C ASP A 1115 -8.74 10.63 33.46
N GLY A 1116 -9.37 10.73 32.28
CA GLY A 1116 -9.38 9.65 31.28
C GLY A 1116 -8.02 9.33 30.66
N ASN A 1117 -7.08 10.29 30.60
CA ASN A 1117 -5.72 10.04 30.13
C ASN A 1117 -4.89 9.27 31.15
N VAL A 1118 -5.14 9.47 32.45
CA VAL A 1118 -4.51 8.71 33.53
C VAL A 1118 -5.02 7.27 33.53
N ARG A 1119 -6.35 7.06 33.43
CA ARG A 1119 -6.92 5.71 33.24
C ARG A 1119 -6.31 5.01 32.03
N ARG A 1120 -6.29 5.68 30.87
CA ARG A 1120 -5.75 5.12 29.63
C ARG A 1120 -4.27 4.76 29.75
N ALA A 1121 -3.45 5.60 30.38
CA ALA A 1121 -2.05 5.26 30.64
C ALA A 1121 -1.93 4.01 31.55
N ALA A 1122 -2.78 3.86 32.57
CA ALA A 1122 -2.77 2.68 33.45
C ALA A 1122 -3.14 1.39 32.70
N ILE A 1123 -4.12 1.47 31.79
CA ILE A 1123 -4.49 0.40 30.87
C ILE A 1123 -3.30 0.04 29.95
N GLU A 1124 -2.68 1.05 29.33
CA GLU A 1124 -1.50 0.89 28.46
C GLU A 1124 -0.29 0.29 29.21
N ALA A 1125 -0.06 0.65 30.48
CA ALA A 1125 1.02 0.11 31.30
C ALA A 1125 0.76 -1.35 31.74
N LEU A 1126 -0.46 -1.68 32.16
CA LEU A 1126 -0.81 -3.02 32.64
C LEU A 1126 -0.89 -4.06 31.52
N ILE A 1127 -1.44 -3.73 30.34
CA ILE A 1127 -1.53 -4.71 29.25
C ILE A 1127 -0.14 -5.15 28.75
N ASN A 1128 0.87 -4.29 28.89
CA ASN A 1128 2.25 -4.60 28.52
C ASN A 1128 3.04 -5.31 29.64
N GLN A 1129 2.35 -5.92 30.63
CA GLN A 1129 2.95 -6.78 31.64
C GLN A 1129 2.82 -8.25 31.25
N ALA A 1130 3.92 -9.01 31.34
CA ALA A 1130 3.95 -10.41 30.93
C ALA A 1130 3.12 -11.34 31.84
N VAL A 1131 2.94 -10.97 33.10
CA VAL A 1131 2.14 -11.71 34.09
C VAL A 1131 1.41 -10.70 34.99
N LEU A 1132 0.10 -10.88 35.16
CA LEU A 1132 -0.71 -10.17 36.16
C LEU A 1132 -1.56 -11.18 36.93
N SER A 1133 -1.44 -11.20 38.26
CA SER A 1133 -2.27 -12.03 39.13
C SER A 1133 -3.67 -11.46 39.27
N LEU A 1134 -4.66 -12.35 39.42
CA LEU A 1134 -6.05 -11.93 39.58
C LEU A 1134 -6.27 -11.08 40.84
N ASP A 1135 -5.49 -11.26 41.91
CA ASP A 1135 -5.63 -10.51 43.16
C ASP A 1135 -5.43 -9.00 42.97
N ILE A 1136 -4.41 -8.60 42.20
CA ILE A 1136 -4.11 -7.20 41.85
C ILE A 1136 -5.27 -6.57 41.05
N LEU A 1137 -5.85 -7.34 40.14
CA LEU A 1137 -6.89 -6.87 39.22
C LEU A 1137 -8.31 -7.01 39.76
N SER A 1138 -8.53 -7.82 40.81
CA SER A 1138 -9.84 -8.18 41.35
C SER A 1138 -10.76 -6.99 41.68
N PRO A 1139 -10.28 -5.82 42.18
CA PRO A 1139 -11.15 -4.66 42.41
C PRO A 1139 -11.50 -3.93 41.10
N TYR A 1140 -10.68 -4.08 40.06
CA TYR A 1140 -10.63 -3.23 38.88
C TYR A 1140 -10.99 -3.94 37.55
N VAL A 1141 -11.45 -5.20 37.63
CA VAL A 1141 -11.83 -6.03 36.47
C VAL A 1141 -12.83 -5.31 35.56
N LYS A 1142 -13.84 -4.63 36.13
CA LYS A 1142 -14.90 -3.94 35.37
C LYS A 1142 -14.39 -2.71 34.60
N PRO A 1143 -13.60 -1.78 35.20
CA PRO A 1143 -12.84 -0.78 34.46
C PRO A 1143 -11.95 -1.34 33.35
N LEU A 1144 -11.14 -2.38 33.65
CA LEU A 1144 -10.18 -2.95 32.71
C LEU A 1144 -10.88 -3.62 31.52
N TYR A 1145 -11.88 -4.47 31.78
CA TYR A 1145 -12.68 -5.15 30.75
C TYR A 1145 -13.34 -4.15 29.79
N LYS A 1146 -13.92 -3.06 30.31
CA LYS A 1146 -14.54 -2.02 29.47
C LYS A 1146 -13.52 -1.37 28.53
N ALA A 1147 -12.28 -1.18 28.98
CA ALA A 1147 -11.21 -0.60 28.17
C ALA A 1147 -10.66 -1.59 27.13
N LEU A 1148 -10.46 -2.86 27.50
CA LEU A 1148 -10.05 -3.92 26.58
C LEU A 1148 -11.07 -4.10 25.46
N LEU A 1149 -12.37 -4.12 25.80
CA LEU A 1149 -13.47 -4.16 24.83
C LEU A 1149 -13.49 -2.93 23.91
N GLN A 1150 -13.16 -1.73 24.42
CA GLN A 1150 -12.99 -0.54 23.58
C GLN A 1150 -11.76 -0.61 22.65
N LYS A 1151 -10.74 -1.38 23.02
CA LYS A 1151 -9.50 -1.56 22.24
C LYS A 1151 -9.63 -2.66 21.18
N SER A 1152 -10.37 -3.74 21.45
CA SER A 1152 -10.63 -4.83 20.49
C SER A 1152 -11.51 -4.41 19.29
N PHE A 1153 -12.10 -3.22 19.31
CA PHE A 1153 -12.72 -2.60 18.12
C PHE A 1153 -11.72 -1.86 17.20
N LYS A 1154 -10.42 -1.87 17.53
CA LYS A 1154 -9.36 -1.14 16.81
C LYS A 1154 -8.10 -1.96 16.52
N GLU A 1155 -7.79 -2.93 17.39
CA GLU A 1155 -6.61 -3.78 17.32
C GLU A 1155 -7.02 -5.26 17.50
N HIS A 1156 -6.27 -6.21 16.94
CA HIS A 1156 -6.58 -7.63 17.09
C HIS A 1156 -6.16 -8.12 18.48
N LEU A 1157 -7.07 -7.93 19.44
CA LEU A 1157 -6.86 -8.21 20.86
C LEU A 1157 -7.75 -9.34 21.35
N PHE A 1158 -7.16 -10.34 22.01
CA PHE A 1158 -7.91 -11.35 22.78
C PHE A 1158 -7.32 -11.54 24.18
N CYS A 1159 -8.17 -12.02 25.10
CA CYS A 1159 -7.88 -12.14 26.53
C CYS A 1159 -8.24 -13.54 26.99
N ILE A 1160 -7.31 -14.22 27.67
CA ILE A 1160 -7.44 -15.60 28.13
C ILE A 1160 -7.10 -15.64 29.62
N SER A 1161 -7.85 -16.44 30.40
CA SER A 1161 -7.52 -16.70 31.80
C SER A 1161 -7.14 -18.16 31.99
N ALA A 1162 -6.03 -18.40 32.67
CA ALA A 1162 -5.51 -19.71 33.04
C ALA A 1162 -4.82 -19.59 34.40
N ASP A 1163 -5.02 -20.57 35.29
CA ASP A 1163 -4.31 -20.71 36.58
C ASP A 1163 -4.18 -19.41 37.41
N ALA A 1164 -5.29 -18.67 37.51
CA ALA A 1164 -5.41 -17.37 38.20
C ALA A 1164 -4.54 -16.21 37.63
N VAL A 1165 -3.99 -16.39 36.42
CA VAL A 1165 -3.33 -15.36 35.62
C VAL A 1165 -4.27 -14.92 34.48
N ILE A 1166 -4.18 -13.64 34.10
CA ILE A 1166 -4.83 -13.10 32.90
C ILE A 1166 -3.74 -12.80 31.86
N VAL A 1167 -3.86 -13.42 30.68
CA VAL A 1167 -2.96 -13.23 29.53
C VAL A 1167 -3.72 -12.47 28.46
N ILE A 1168 -3.15 -11.34 28.01
CA ILE A 1168 -3.71 -10.49 26.97
C ILE A 1168 -2.76 -10.49 25.78
N VAL A 1169 -3.25 -10.85 24.60
CA VAL A 1169 -2.46 -10.91 23.37
C VAL A 1169 -2.97 -9.83 22.42
N ILE A 1170 -2.03 -9.09 21.81
CA ILE A 1170 -2.28 -8.06 20.80
C ILE A 1170 -1.46 -8.43 19.56
N PHE A 1171 -2.08 -8.30 18.38
CA PHE A 1171 -1.47 -8.37 17.06
C PHE A 1171 -1.64 -7.05 16.31
#